data_AF-A0A3R6BVZ5-F1
#
_entry.id   AF-A0A3R6BVZ5-F1
#
_cell.length_a   1.000
_cell.length_b   1.000
_cell.length_c   1.000
_cell.angle_alpha   90.00
_cell.angle_beta   90.00
_cell.angle_gamma   90.00
#
_symmetry.space_group_name_H-M   'P 1'
#
loop_
_entity.id
_entity.type
_entity.pdbx_description
1 polymer ?
#
loop_
_entity_poly.entity_id
_entity_poly.type
_entity_poly.pdbx_seq_one_letter_code
_entity_poly.pdbx_strand_id
1 'polypeptide(L)'
;MFYPSRMEKNTYIPPVYLTSLSINNNPVELGDTQSLRLKADETNIAIGYTAPDFISPKQNQYAYQMEGVEKEWNYVRGRRVAYYSNLSPGTYNFKVKVSNSVNLWNPQEASLSITVTPPLYKTWWAYILYIITIGTIIWKFIYHQKVRHELESSIRFKQLEQEKMKELHEERMRLFTNFSHELRTPLTLIINPLEDMLRHSSFSTEVKNTLQLMRKNTQRLLLLVNNLMDVQKYDSQKMVLQKEKFDLSVFVQELYELFVPVAKNRNITFTRKNELPVDYCVYYDRQEIEKVLFNLLSNAFKFTPEKGTIEIILSVLSSENDIVRVKLCQNRHLSEDYYLHIQVSDNGEGITSEDIEKIFQPFYRSSQDLHHQIAGSGIGLSLARFIVEQHSGIIWAENIVPTGTCMHVLLPLPEKPVSNPVKQTESSPLMNVQEFIPSEKKETPVISQTLLLVEDNKDVLDYLEKQFENEYKVLKAENGKEALTQIAIKIPELIVSDVMMPEMDGLELCRRIKQNPQTAHIPVILLTAKTMPSQITEGYNAGADDYIIKPFDIGLLQTRVRNLLTSRIQIRKKYEKKIDLNELGVKTSPLDEEFLKQYTNIVKANFSNPKLDIDMICKEIGMSRANFYRKAKTLTSLSPAEMIKNLRLEAAAQMLRETDLSVSEILEKVAFSSSGYFASCFKQVYGMPPKEYRKVNSTGKSMS
;
A
#
# COMPACT_ATOMS: atom_id res chain seq x y z
N MET A 1 -34.71 -101.22 -91.23
CA MET A 1 -33.57 -101.46 -90.31
C MET A 1 -32.84 -100.12 -90.16
N PHE A 2 -32.93 -99.49 -88.99
CA PHE A 2 -32.27 -98.22 -88.67
C PHE A 2 -30.84 -98.57 -88.24
N TYR A 3 -29.81 -98.01 -88.89
CA TYR A 3 -28.40 -98.28 -88.59
C TYR A 3 -27.81 -97.09 -87.82
N PRO A 4 -27.71 -97.15 -86.47
CA PRO A 4 -27.25 -96.02 -85.64
C PRO A 4 -25.78 -95.64 -85.91
N SER A 5 -25.01 -96.53 -86.54
CA SER A 5 -23.61 -96.36 -86.89
C SER A 5 -23.33 -95.50 -88.12
N ARG A 6 -24.38 -95.00 -88.81
CA ARG A 6 -24.27 -94.06 -89.95
C ARG A 6 -24.77 -92.64 -89.66
N MET A 7 -25.08 -92.28 -88.40
CA MET A 7 -25.28 -90.88 -88.05
C MET A 7 -23.94 -90.14 -88.09
N GLU A 8 -23.82 -89.14 -88.97
CA GLU A 8 -22.69 -88.22 -88.94
C GLU A 8 -22.63 -87.54 -87.57
N LYS A 9 -21.47 -87.66 -86.90
CA LYS A 9 -21.24 -86.94 -85.64
C LYS A 9 -21.22 -85.46 -85.96
N ASN A 10 -22.06 -84.68 -85.27
CA ASN A 10 -22.08 -83.23 -85.40
C ASN A 10 -20.71 -82.65 -84.98
N THR A 11 -19.93 -82.19 -85.97
CA THR A 11 -18.63 -81.56 -85.80
C THR A 11 -18.71 -80.03 -85.73
N TYR A 12 -19.91 -79.44 -85.75
CA TYR A 12 -20.08 -77.99 -85.61
C TYR A 12 -19.64 -77.56 -84.20
N ILE A 13 -18.83 -76.51 -84.16
CA ILE A 13 -18.35 -75.88 -82.93
C ILE A 13 -19.03 -74.50 -82.86
N PRO A 14 -20.02 -74.31 -81.98
CA PRO A 14 -20.75 -73.05 -81.92
C PRO A 14 -19.88 -71.94 -81.29
N PRO A 15 -19.85 -70.72 -81.85
CA PRO A 15 -19.25 -69.57 -81.18
C PRO A 15 -20.06 -69.21 -79.92
N VAL A 16 -19.38 -68.68 -78.90
CA VAL A 16 -20.02 -68.25 -77.65
C VAL A 16 -20.11 -66.72 -77.61
N TYR A 17 -21.27 -66.20 -77.23
CA TYR A 17 -21.53 -64.76 -77.11
C TYR A 17 -22.04 -64.42 -75.71
N LEU A 18 -21.64 -63.26 -75.20
CA LEU A 18 -22.22 -62.67 -74.00
C LEU A 18 -23.56 -62.03 -74.38
N THR A 19 -24.60 -62.28 -73.59
CA THR A 19 -25.99 -61.93 -73.93
C THR A 19 -26.63 -60.97 -72.95
N SER A 20 -26.28 -61.06 -71.67
CA SER A 20 -26.83 -60.18 -70.64
C SER A 20 -25.77 -59.87 -69.60
N LEU A 21 -25.72 -58.63 -69.14
CA LEU A 21 -24.93 -58.23 -67.99
C LEU A 21 -25.88 -57.58 -66.99
N SER A 22 -25.75 -57.94 -65.71
CA SER A 22 -26.44 -57.24 -64.63
C SER A 22 -25.46 -56.88 -63.53
N ILE A 23 -25.58 -55.66 -63.01
CA ILE A 23 -24.77 -55.13 -61.92
C ILE A 23 -25.72 -54.81 -60.77
N ASN A 24 -25.51 -55.41 -59.60
CA ASN A 24 -26.40 -55.29 -58.43
C ASN A 24 -27.90 -55.49 -58.79
N ASN A 25 -28.20 -56.53 -59.58
CA ASN A 25 -29.54 -56.88 -60.09
C ASN A 25 -30.16 -55.89 -61.11
N ASN A 26 -29.45 -54.86 -61.55
CA ASN A 26 -29.90 -53.98 -62.62
C ASN A 26 -29.28 -54.41 -63.96
N PRO A 27 -30.09 -54.66 -65.01
CA PRO A 27 -29.57 -55.03 -66.32
C PRO A 27 -28.83 -53.85 -66.97
N VAL A 28 -27.69 -54.13 -67.61
CA VAL A 28 -26.85 -53.17 -68.32
C VAL A 28 -26.64 -53.66 -69.74
N GLU A 29 -26.74 -52.75 -70.71
CA GLU A 29 -26.51 -53.08 -72.13
C GLU A 29 -25.03 -53.40 -72.36
N LEU A 30 -24.78 -54.58 -72.95
CA LEU A 30 -23.46 -54.95 -73.47
C LEU A 30 -23.27 -54.24 -74.82
N GLY A 31 -22.62 -53.08 -74.82
CA GLY A 31 -22.09 -52.47 -76.06
C GLY A 31 -20.90 -53.26 -76.63
N ASP A 32 -20.37 -52.85 -77.77
CA ASP A 32 -19.17 -53.46 -78.44
C ASP A 32 -17.88 -53.41 -77.59
N THR A 33 -17.93 -52.83 -76.40
CA THR A 33 -16.83 -52.69 -75.45
C THR A 33 -16.54 -53.99 -74.69
N GLN A 34 -15.34 -54.53 -74.90
CA GLN A 34 -14.78 -55.70 -74.19
C GLN A 34 -14.33 -55.42 -72.74
N SER A 35 -14.64 -54.25 -72.18
CA SER A 35 -14.20 -53.82 -70.85
C SER A 35 -15.28 -53.10 -70.04
N LEU A 36 -15.42 -53.46 -68.77
CA LEU A 36 -16.39 -52.94 -67.80
C LEU A 36 -15.65 -52.32 -66.60
N ARG A 37 -16.01 -51.09 -66.22
CA ARG A 37 -15.51 -50.43 -65.02
C ARG A 37 -16.60 -50.34 -63.97
N LEU A 38 -16.35 -50.93 -62.82
CA LEU A 38 -17.25 -50.93 -61.67
C LEU A 38 -16.82 -49.92 -60.62
N LYS A 39 -17.81 -49.22 -60.07
CA LYS A 39 -17.63 -48.40 -58.86
C LYS A 39 -17.48 -49.29 -57.63
N ALA A 40 -16.98 -48.71 -56.55
CA ALA A 40 -16.71 -49.43 -55.30
C ALA A 40 -17.98 -50.03 -54.63
N ASP A 41 -19.17 -49.54 -54.98
CA ASP A 41 -20.48 -50.00 -54.53
C ASP A 41 -21.13 -51.04 -55.46
N GLU A 42 -20.55 -51.27 -56.63
CA GLU A 42 -21.05 -52.17 -57.69
C GLU A 42 -20.35 -53.53 -57.62
N THR A 43 -20.53 -54.27 -56.52
CA THR A 43 -19.73 -55.47 -56.23
C THR A 43 -20.35 -56.80 -56.67
N ASN A 44 -21.61 -56.81 -57.12
CA ASN A 44 -22.30 -58.01 -57.59
C ASN A 44 -22.57 -57.96 -59.09
N ILE A 45 -22.18 -59.00 -59.82
CA ILE A 45 -22.34 -59.10 -61.27
C ILE A 45 -22.97 -60.45 -61.63
N ALA A 46 -23.92 -60.45 -62.56
CA ALA A 46 -24.31 -61.67 -63.28
C ALA A 46 -24.09 -61.52 -64.78
N ILE A 47 -23.38 -62.48 -65.39
CA ILE A 47 -23.01 -62.50 -66.80
C ILE A 47 -23.70 -63.68 -67.47
N GLY A 48 -24.58 -63.38 -68.43
CA GLY A 48 -25.28 -64.35 -69.25
C GLY A 48 -24.54 -64.60 -70.56
N TYR A 49 -24.50 -65.85 -71.00
CA TYR A 49 -23.82 -66.29 -72.22
C TYR A 49 -24.65 -67.35 -72.96
N THR A 50 -24.55 -67.36 -74.28
CA THR A 50 -25.23 -68.33 -75.13
C THR A 50 -24.35 -68.75 -76.29
N ALA A 51 -24.65 -69.92 -76.85
CA ALA A 51 -24.01 -70.41 -78.07
C ALA A 51 -25.12 -70.88 -79.02
N PRO A 52 -25.29 -70.27 -80.19
CA PRO A 52 -26.32 -70.68 -81.15
C PRO A 52 -25.93 -72.04 -81.76
N ASP A 53 -26.65 -73.09 -81.38
CA ASP A 53 -26.60 -74.42 -82.00
C ASP A 53 -28.01 -74.81 -82.43
N PHE A 54 -28.21 -75.03 -83.74
CA PHE A 54 -29.51 -75.34 -84.34
C PHE A 54 -29.81 -76.85 -84.36
N ILE A 55 -28.83 -77.71 -84.02
CA ILE A 55 -28.94 -79.16 -84.13
C ILE A 55 -29.32 -79.80 -82.79
N SER A 56 -28.64 -79.43 -81.69
CA SER A 56 -28.93 -79.98 -80.36
C SER A 56 -28.58 -79.01 -79.21
N PRO A 57 -29.28 -77.86 -79.10
CA PRO A 57 -28.94 -76.78 -78.17
C PRO A 57 -29.00 -77.16 -76.67
N LYS A 58 -29.69 -78.25 -76.32
CA LYS A 58 -29.79 -78.76 -74.94
C LYS A 58 -28.62 -79.66 -74.53
N GLN A 59 -27.78 -80.09 -75.48
CA GLN A 59 -26.62 -80.96 -75.22
C GLN A 59 -25.29 -80.20 -75.09
N ASN A 60 -25.30 -78.88 -75.29
CA ASN A 60 -24.11 -78.04 -75.12
C ASN A 60 -23.71 -77.92 -73.65
N GLN A 61 -22.40 -78.00 -73.38
CA GLN A 61 -21.86 -77.74 -72.05
C GLN A 61 -21.06 -76.43 -72.05
N TYR A 62 -21.19 -75.66 -70.97
CA TYR A 62 -20.45 -74.42 -70.78
C TYR A 62 -19.42 -74.56 -69.67
N ALA A 63 -18.30 -73.87 -69.83
CA ALA A 63 -17.33 -73.65 -68.77
C ALA A 63 -16.94 -72.18 -68.72
N TYR A 64 -16.86 -71.61 -67.52
CA TYR A 64 -16.43 -70.22 -67.33
C TYR A 64 -15.35 -70.10 -66.25
N GLN A 65 -14.60 -69.01 -66.29
CA GLN A 65 -13.58 -68.67 -65.31
C GLN A 65 -13.49 -67.15 -65.13
N MET A 66 -13.33 -66.69 -63.89
CA MET A 66 -12.89 -65.31 -63.60
C MET A 66 -11.42 -65.30 -63.16
N GLU A 67 -10.53 -64.90 -64.07
CA GLU A 67 -9.12 -64.72 -63.75
C GLU A 67 -8.98 -63.60 -62.71
N GLY A 68 -8.35 -63.92 -61.59
CA GLY A 68 -8.25 -63.04 -60.40
C GLY A 68 -9.15 -63.46 -59.23
N VAL A 69 -10.15 -64.32 -59.45
CA VAL A 69 -10.96 -64.94 -58.39
C VAL A 69 -10.73 -66.45 -58.35
N GLU A 70 -10.72 -67.11 -59.51
CA GLU A 70 -10.69 -68.56 -59.65
C GLU A 70 -9.45 -69.01 -60.43
N LYS A 71 -8.80 -70.11 -59.98
CA LYS A 71 -7.61 -70.67 -60.65
C LYS A 71 -7.94 -71.73 -61.71
N GLU A 72 -9.12 -72.36 -61.63
CA GLU A 72 -9.57 -73.41 -62.54
C GLU A 72 -10.91 -73.07 -63.20
N TRP A 73 -11.25 -73.78 -64.28
CA TRP A 73 -12.50 -73.60 -65.01
C TRP A 73 -13.68 -74.25 -64.29
N ASN A 74 -14.80 -73.53 -64.18
CA ASN A 74 -16.05 -74.06 -63.65
C ASN A 74 -16.88 -74.68 -64.78
N TYR A 75 -17.01 -76.01 -64.78
CA TYR A 75 -17.83 -76.75 -65.74
C TYR A 75 -19.29 -76.82 -65.28
N VAL A 76 -20.19 -76.12 -65.98
CA VAL A 76 -21.56 -75.87 -65.50
C VAL A 76 -22.67 -76.47 -66.38
N ARG A 77 -22.31 -77.43 -67.25
CA ARG A 77 -23.24 -78.13 -68.16
C ARG A 77 -24.12 -77.12 -68.91
N GLY A 78 -25.44 -77.15 -68.73
CA GLY A 78 -26.38 -76.28 -69.44
C GLY A 78 -26.65 -74.91 -68.80
N ARG A 79 -25.98 -74.54 -67.70
CA ARG A 79 -26.16 -73.23 -67.06
C ARG A 79 -25.61 -72.13 -67.97
N ARG A 80 -26.39 -71.04 -68.14
CA ARG A 80 -26.09 -69.93 -69.07
C ARG A 80 -25.77 -68.60 -68.39
N VAL A 81 -25.66 -68.60 -67.05
CA VAL A 81 -25.39 -67.38 -66.27
C VAL A 81 -24.37 -67.69 -65.18
N ALA A 82 -23.31 -66.88 -65.12
CA ALA A 82 -22.31 -66.87 -64.04
C ALA A 82 -22.62 -65.72 -63.06
N TYR A 83 -22.54 -66.00 -61.76
CA TYR A 83 -22.83 -65.03 -60.70
C TYR A 83 -21.56 -64.81 -59.86
N TYR A 84 -21.18 -63.55 -59.68
CA TYR A 84 -20.10 -63.13 -58.82
C TYR A 84 -20.62 -62.11 -57.81
N SER A 85 -20.35 -62.35 -56.54
CA SER A 85 -20.73 -61.46 -55.44
C SER A 85 -19.50 -60.97 -54.70
N ASN A 86 -19.55 -59.73 -54.24
CA ASN A 86 -18.51 -59.12 -53.42
C ASN A 86 -17.10 -59.12 -54.05
N LEU A 87 -17.00 -58.71 -55.32
CA LEU A 87 -15.69 -58.56 -55.99
C LEU A 87 -14.86 -57.46 -55.30
N SER A 88 -13.63 -57.81 -54.91
CA SER A 88 -12.69 -56.86 -54.29
C SER A 88 -12.14 -55.86 -55.32
N PRO A 89 -11.66 -54.66 -54.92
CA PRO A 89 -11.01 -53.74 -55.84
C PRO A 89 -9.82 -54.38 -56.57
N GLY A 90 -9.81 -54.32 -57.90
CA GLY A 90 -8.85 -55.04 -58.73
C GLY A 90 -9.28 -55.17 -60.19
N THR A 91 -8.43 -55.77 -61.00
CA THR A 91 -8.71 -56.07 -62.41
C THR A 91 -8.91 -57.57 -62.58
N TYR A 92 -10.02 -57.95 -63.18
CA TYR A 92 -10.45 -59.32 -63.41
C TYR A 92 -10.72 -59.53 -64.90
N ASN A 93 -10.62 -60.77 -65.36
CA ASN A 93 -10.95 -61.13 -66.74
C ASN A 93 -11.87 -62.35 -66.75
N PHE A 94 -13.11 -62.15 -67.16
CA PHE A 94 -14.08 -63.22 -67.29
C PHE A 94 -13.89 -63.92 -68.64
N LYS A 95 -13.87 -65.24 -68.65
CA LYS A 95 -13.77 -66.07 -69.87
C LYS A 95 -14.83 -67.14 -69.86
N VAL A 96 -15.42 -67.44 -71.02
CA VAL A 96 -16.38 -68.54 -71.20
C VAL A 96 -16.10 -69.29 -72.49
N LYS A 97 -16.23 -70.62 -72.42
CA LYS A 97 -16.12 -71.53 -73.56
C LYS A 97 -17.27 -72.54 -73.55
N VAL A 98 -17.55 -73.11 -74.73
CA VAL A 98 -18.66 -74.04 -74.95
C VAL A 98 -18.16 -75.32 -75.61
N SER A 99 -18.78 -76.46 -75.27
CA SER A 99 -18.61 -77.74 -75.96
C SER A 99 -19.86 -78.09 -76.75
N ASN A 100 -19.68 -78.77 -77.88
CA ASN A 100 -20.79 -79.36 -78.64
C ASN A 100 -21.27 -80.69 -78.04
N SER A 101 -22.27 -81.32 -78.66
CA SER A 101 -22.87 -82.62 -78.27
C SER A 101 -21.90 -83.81 -78.18
N VAL A 102 -20.67 -83.67 -78.71
CA VAL A 102 -19.62 -84.72 -78.73
C VAL A 102 -18.44 -84.34 -77.81
N ASN A 103 -18.63 -83.38 -76.88
CA ASN A 103 -17.61 -82.86 -75.95
C ASN A 103 -16.37 -82.24 -76.63
N LEU A 104 -16.48 -81.76 -77.87
CA LEU A 104 -15.44 -80.93 -78.50
C LEU A 104 -15.60 -79.48 -78.02
N TRP A 105 -14.59 -78.96 -77.31
CA TRP A 105 -14.55 -77.60 -76.77
C TRP A 105 -14.08 -76.59 -77.82
N ASN A 106 -14.78 -75.47 -77.92
CA ASN A 106 -14.39 -74.37 -78.80
C ASN A 106 -13.12 -73.67 -78.26
N PRO A 107 -12.03 -73.55 -79.06
CA PRO A 107 -10.86 -72.76 -78.67
C PRO A 107 -11.09 -71.24 -78.70
N GLN A 108 -12.15 -70.76 -79.37
CA GLN A 108 -12.53 -69.34 -79.34
C GLN A 108 -13.43 -69.07 -78.12
N GLU A 109 -12.82 -68.47 -77.10
CA GLU A 109 -13.46 -68.07 -75.84
C GLU A 109 -14.03 -66.64 -75.96
N ALA A 110 -15.18 -66.38 -75.35
CA ALA A 110 -15.64 -65.00 -75.16
C ALA A 110 -15.10 -64.47 -73.84
N SER A 111 -14.52 -63.26 -73.87
CA SER A 111 -13.92 -62.63 -72.68
C SER A 111 -14.46 -61.24 -72.39
N LEU A 112 -14.51 -60.88 -71.10
CA LEU A 112 -14.89 -59.55 -70.62
C LEU A 112 -13.93 -59.10 -69.50
N SER A 113 -13.20 -58.01 -69.73
CA SER A 113 -12.33 -57.40 -68.72
C SER A 113 -13.13 -56.55 -67.75
N ILE A 114 -12.96 -56.74 -66.44
CA ILE A 114 -13.73 -56.06 -65.39
C ILE A 114 -12.76 -55.38 -64.42
N THR A 115 -12.87 -54.08 -64.20
CA THR A 115 -12.04 -53.33 -63.24
C THR A 115 -12.89 -52.73 -62.14
N VAL A 116 -12.67 -53.13 -60.89
CA VAL A 116 -13.35 -52.60 -59.69
C VAL A 116 -12.48 -51.54 -59.04
N THR A 117 -12.98 -50.30 -58.93
CA THR A 117 -12.24 -49.18 -58.32
C THR A 117 -12.26 -49.23 -56.78
N PRO A 118 -11.17 -48.89 -56.08
CA PRO A 118 -11.15 -48.87 -54.61
C PRO A 118 -11.95 -47.69 -54.04
N PRO A 119 -12.57 -47.84 -52.85
CA PRO A 119 -13.24 -46.74 -52.17
C PRO A 119 -12.29 -45.57 -51.84
N LEU A 120 -12.79 -44.33 -51.87
CA LEU A 120 -11.99 -43.12 -51.68
C LEU A 120 -11.15 -43.13 -50.38
N TYR A 121 -11.69 -43.65 -49.28
CA TYR A 121 -11.02 -43.72 -47.96
C TYR A 121 -9.92 -44.80 -47.86
N LYS A 122 -9.79 -45.69 -48.85
CA LYS A 122 -8.74 -46.73 -48.91
C LYS A 122 -7.65 -46.41 -49.94
N THR A 123 -7.67 -45.20 -50.51
CA THR A 123 -6.64 -44.75 -51.45
C THR A 123 -5.36 -44.36 -50.71
N TRP A 124 -4.20 -44.46 -51.39
CA TRP A 124 -2.91 -44.12 -50.81
C TRP A 124 -2.83 -42.64 -50.35
N TRP A 125 -3.47 -41.73 -51.09
CA TRP A 125 -3.52 -40.31 -50.72
C TRP A 125 -4.41 -40.03 -49.51
N ALA A 126 -5.45 -40.85 -49.25
CA ALA A 126 -6.25 -40.75 -48.03
C ALA A 126 -5.40 -41.09 -46.78
N TYR A 127 -4.54 -42.11 -46.87
CA TYR A 127 -3.60 -42.43 -45.79
C TYR A 127 -2.58 -41.32 -45.52
N ILE A 128 -2.08 -40.66 -46.57
CA ILE A 128 -1.21 -39.47 -46.42
C ILE A 128 -1.96 -38.36 -45.67
N LEU A 129 -3.22 -38.11 -46.02
CA LEU A 129 -4.06 -37.13 -45.33
C LEU A 129 -4.26 -37.49 -43.84
N TYR A 130 -4.45 -38.76 -43.50
CA TYR A 130 -4.55 -39.21 -42.11
C TYR A 130 -3.26 -38.97 -41.32
N ILE A 131 -2.10 -39.26 -41.92
CA ILE A 131 -0.80 -39.03 -41.27
C ILE A 131 -0.58 -37.53 -41.04
N ILE A 132 -0.88 -36.69 -42.02
CA ILE A 132 -0.74 -35.23 -41.89
C ILE A 132 -1.67 -34.69 -40.81
N THR A 133 -2.94 -35.09 -40.81
CA THR A 133 -3.91 -34.62 -39.79
C THR A 133 -3.48 -35.02 -38.38
N ILE A 134 -3.07 -36.27 -38.16
CA ILE A 134 -2.55 -36.72 -36.86
C ILE A 134 -1.28 -35.95 -36.47
N GLY A 135 -0.34 -35.78 -37.42
CA GLY A 135 0.89 -35.03 -37.19
C GLY A 135 0.63 -33.58 -36.79
N THR A 136 -0.34 -32.90 -37.43
CA THR A 136 -0.71 -31.53 -37.07
C THR A 136 -1.35 -31.43 -35.69
N ILE A 137 -2.15 -32.42 -35.28
CA ILE A 137 -2.75 -32.48 -33.93
C ILE A 137 -1.65 -32.63 -32.87
N ILE A 138 -0.73 -33.57 -33.07
CA ILE A 138 0.39 -33.81 -32.16
C ILE A 138 1.29 -32.57 -32.08
N TRP A 139 1.62 -31.98 -33.23
CA TRP A 139 2.44 -30.76 -33.29
C TRP A 139 1.77 -29.59 -32.55
N LYS A 140 0.46 -29.35 -32.77
CA LYS A 140 -0.30 -28.33 -32.03
C LYS A 140 -0.31 -28.60 -30.53
N PHE A 141 -0.48 -29.85 -30.09
CA PHE A 141 -0.46 -30.21 -28.69
C PHE A 141 0.90 -29.92 -28.03
N ILE A 142 2.00 -30.33 -28.65
CA ILE A 142 3.36 -30.06 -28.18
C ILE A 142 3.64 -28.54 -28.14
N TYR A 143 3.24 -27.83 -29.21
CA TYR A 143 3.40 -26.38 -29.29
C TYR A 143 2.65 -25.66 -28.16
N HIS A 144 1.38 -26.01 -27.92
CA HIS A 144 0.59 -25.43 -26.82
C HIS A 144 1.19 -25.72 -25.44
N GLN A 145 1.67 -26.95 -25.19
CA GLN A 145 2.33 -27.31 -23.95
C GLN A 145 3.60 -26.48 -23.71
N LYS A 146 4.43 -26.30 -24.75
CA LYS A 146 5.66 -25.51 -24.67
C LYS A 146 5.39 -24.04 -24.33
N VAL A 147 4.46 -23.41 -25.06
CA VAL A 147 4.08 -22.01 -24.83
C VAL A 147 3.54 -21.81 -23.41
N ARG A 148 2.73 -22.75 -22.91
CA ARG A 148 2.20 -22.70 -21.54
C ARG A 148 3.32 -22.77 -20.49
N HIS A 149 4.27 -23.69 -20.64
CA HIS A 149 5.40 -23.80 -19.72
C HIS A 149 6.32 -22.58 -19.73
N GLU A 150 6.59 -22.01 -20.91
CA GLU A 150 7.37 -20.77 -21.03
C GLU A 150 6.65 -19.59 -20.36
N LEU A 151 5.34 -19.48 -20.55
CA LEU A 151 4.52 -18.44 -19.93
C LEU A 151 4.54 -18.57 -18.39
N GLU A 152 4.25 -19.76 -17.85
CA GLU A 152 4.28 -20.00 -16.40
C GLU A 152 5.66 -19.71 -15.79
N SER A 153 6.73 -20.09 -16.47
CA SER A 153 8.11 -19.82 -16.02
C SER A 153 8.43 -18.33 -16.03
N SER A 154 7.99 -17.60 -17.06
CA SER A 154 8.20 -16.15 -17.16
C SER A 154 7.45 -15.37 -16.08
N ILE A 155 6.23 -15.81 -15.72
CA ILE A 155 5.44 -15.22 -14.64
C ILE A 155 6.14 -15.48 -13.30
N ARG A 156 6.58 -16.72 -13.05
CA ARG A 156 7.28 -17.08 -11.81
C ARG A 156 8.61 -16.33 -11.66
N PHE A 157 9.37 -16.18 -12.74
CA PHE A 157 10.61 -15.40 -12.74
C PHE A 157 10.35 -13.95 -12.35
N LYS A 158 9.34 -13.31 -12.96
CA LYS A 158 8.94 -11.93 -12.62
C LYS A 158 8.49 -11.80 -11.16
N GLN A 159 7.77 -12.78 -10.62
CA GLN A 159 7.36 -12.77 -9.21
C GLN A 159 8.55 -12.85 -8.26
N LEU A 160 9.49 -13.78 -8.51
CA LEU A 160 10.72 -13.89 -7.71
C LEU A 160 11.58 -12.63 -7.80
N GLU A 161 11.68 -12.03 -8.98
CA GLU A 161 12.38 -10.76 -9.17
C GLU A 161 11.73 -9.63 -8.36
N GLN A 162 10.41 -9.51 -8.40
CA GLN A 162 9.67 -8.52 -7.60
C GLN A 162 9.81 -8.75 -6.09
N GLU A 163 9.76 -10.00 -5.63
CA GLU A 163 9.90 -10.35 -4.23
C GLU A 163 11.31 -10.03 -3.73
N LYS A 164 12.33 -10.40 -4.51
CA LYS A 164 13.73 -10.08 -4.21
C LYS A 164 13.99 -8.58 -4.20
N MET A 165 13.40 -7.83 -5.13
CA MET A 165 13.49 -6.36 -5.14
C MET A 165 12.82 -5.74 -3.91
N LYS A 166 11.69 -6.30 -3.44
CA LYS A 166 11.03 -5.86 -2.20
C LYS A 166 11.89 -6.16 -0.97
N GLU A 167 12.42 -7.38 -0.86
CA GLU A 167 13.30 -7.77 0.24
C GLU A 167 14.53 -6.85 0.32
N LEU A 168 15.21 -6.63 -0.81
CA LEU A 168 16.37 -5.75 -0.89
C LEU A 168 16.00 -4.28 -0.54
N HIS A 169 14.80 -3.84 -0.92
CA HIS A 169 14.29 -2.53 -0.53
C HIS A 169 14.01 -2.44 0.99
N GLU A 170 13.43 -3.47 1.59
CA GLU A 170 13.17 -3.52 3.04
C GLU A 170 14.46 -3.58 3.86
N GLU A 171 15.45 -4.38 3.45
CA GLU A 171 16.77 -4.43 4.07
C GLU A 171 17.47 -3.09 3.97
N ARG A 172 17.45 -2.47 2.78
CA ARG A 172 17.97 -1.12 2.58
C ARG A 172 17.29 -0.13 3.54
N MET A 173 15.96 -0.16 3.65
CA MET A 173 15.21 0.71 4.56
C MET A 173 15.61 0.51 6.03
N ARG A 174 15.79 -0.74 6.46
CA ARG A 174 16.23 -1.08 7.82
C ARG A 174 17.63 -0.54 8.10
N LEU A 175 18.58 -0.73 7.17
CA LEU A 175 19.95 -0.24 7.31
C LEU A 175 19.99 1.27 7.51
N PHE A 176 19.27 2.04 6.70
CA PHE A 176 19.25 3.49 6.84
C PHE A 176 18.54 3.98 8.10
N THR A 177 17.42 3.35 8.50
CA THR A 177 16.74 3.68 9.76
C THR A 177 17.69 3.50 10.95
N ASN A 178 18.44 2.39 10.95
CA ASN A 178 19.46 2.11 11.96
C ASN A 178 20.62 3.10 11.87
N PHE A 179 21.11 3.39 10.67
CA PHE A 179 22.21 4.35 10.46
C PHE A 179 21.85 5.75 10.96
N SER A 180 20.63 6.21 10.72
CA SER A 180 20.17 7.50 11.24
C SER A 180 19.97 7.52 12.74
N HIS A 181 19.65 6.37 13.35
CA HIS A 181 19.71 6.24 14.80
C HIS A 181 21.15 6.36 15.30
N GLU A 182 22.07 5.58 14.74
CA GLU A 182 23.49 5.57 15.09
C GLU A 182 24.18 6.91 14.90
N LEU A 183 23.73 7.75 13.96
CA LEU A 183 24.26 9.11 13.79
C LEU A 183 23.64 10.14 14.76
N ARG A 184 22.37 9.95 15.13
CA ARG A 184 21.63 10.92 15.95
C ARG A 184 22.01 10.84 17.43
N THR A 185 22.33 9.66 17.93
CA THR A 185 22.79 9.45 19.31
C THR A 185 24.10 10.21 19.61
N PRO A 186 25.20 10.05 18.86
CA PRO A 186 26.43 10.81 19.08
C PRO A 186 26.22 12.31 18.83
N LEU A 187 25.35 12.70 17.88
CA LEU A 187 24.98 14.10 17.69
C LEU A 187 24.29 14.69 18.93
N THR A 188 23.40 13.95 19.58
CA THR A 188 22.75 14.39 20.83
C THR A 188 23.78 14.64 21.92
N LEU A 189 24.77 13.75 22.04
CA LEU A 189 25.89 13.85 22.98
C LEU A 189 26.89 14.96 22.66
N ILE A 190 26.90 15.51 21.44
CA ILE A 190 27.73 16.67 21.08
C ILE A 190 26.93 17.96 21.26
N ILE A 191 25.68 18.01 20.77
CA ILE A 191 24.85 19.22 20.77
C ILE A 191 24.50 19.64 22.19
N ASN A 192 24.02 18.72 23.02
CA ASN A 192 23.44 19.10 24.31
C ASN A 192 24.51 19.60 25.30
N PRO A 193 25.66 18.92 25.51
CA PRO A 193 26.74 19.49 26.33
C PRO A 193 27.29 20.81 25.78
N LEU A 194 27.36 20.95 24.45
CA LEU A 194 27.83 22.18 23.81
C LEU A 194 26.88 23.35 24.04
N GLU A 195 25.57 23.12 23.99
CA GLU A 195 24.57 24.12 24.35
C GLU A 195 24.63 24.48 25.83
N ASP A 196 24.76 23.50 26.72
CA ASP A 196 24.91 23.74 28.16
C ASP A 196 26.14 24.62 28.45
N MET A 197 27.28 24.33 27.82
CA MET A 197 28.50 25.15 27.93
C MET A 197 28.26 26.59 27.44
N LEU A 198 27.52 26.78 26.35
CA LEU A 198 27.19 28.11 25.83
C LEU A 198 26.20 28.88 26.72
N ARG A 199 25.36 28.19 27.50
CA ARG A 199 24.37 28.80 28.42
C ARG A 199 24.97 29.18 29.78
N HIS A 200 25.91 28.40 30.31
CA HIS A 200 26.33 28.51 31.73
C HIS A 200 27.68 29.18 31.99
N SER A 201 28.43 29.58 30.97
CA SER A 201 29.86 29.90 31.15
C SER A 201 30.24 31.33 30.75
N SER A 202 31.00 31.99 31.62
CA SER A 202 31.79 33.19 31.30
C SER A 202 33.11 32.81 30.61
N PHE A 203 33.02 32.32 29.37
CA PHE A 203 34.19 32.01 28.55
C PHE A 203 34.82 33.28 27.93
N SER A 204 36.11 33.21 27.60
CA SER A 204 36.75 34.25 26.78
C SER A 204 36.12 34.30 25.37
N THR A 205 36.25 35.42 24.68
CA THR A 205 35.70 35.63 23.34
C THR A 205 36.20 34.58 22.35
N GLU A 206 37.45 34.17 22.44
CA GLU A 206 38.08 33.17 21.58
C GLU A 206 37.43 31.79 21.78
N VAL A 207 37.28 31.35 23.04
CA VAL A 207 36.64 30.07 23.37
C VAL A 207 35.16 30.08 22.94
N LYS A 208 34.47 31.21 23.14
CA LYS A 208 33.08 31.37 22.70
C LYS A 208 32.95 31.25 21.18
N ASN A 209 33.85 31.86 20.41
CA ASN A 209 33.89 31.75 18.96
C ASN A 209 34.15 30.30 18.50
N THR A 210 35.06 29.57 19.16
CA THR A 210 35.30 28.14 18.87
C THR A 210 34.08 27.28 19.17
N LEU A 211 33.42 27.47 20.32
CA LEU A 211 32.20 26.75 20.67
C LEU A 211 31.05 27.04 19.69
N GLN A 212 30.92 28.30 19.24
CA GLN A 212 29.94 28.67 18.20
C GLN A 212 30.25 27.99 16.85
N LEU A 213 31.52 27.86 16.49
CA LEU A 213 31.93 27.13 15.29
C LEU A 213 31.61 25.63 15.39
N MET A 214 31.89 25.00 16.54
CA MET A 214 31.50 23.61 16.80
C MET A 214 29.98 23.44 16.71
N ARG A 215 29.21 24.39 17.25
CA ARG A 215 27.73 24.35 17.22
C ARG A 215 27.23 24.41 15.79
N LYS A 216 27.76 25.33 14.99
CA LYS A 216 27.43 25.46 13.57
C LYS A 216 27.71 24.18 12.79
N ASN A 217 28.85 23.52 13.03
CA ASN A 217 29.18 22.26 12.35
C ASN A 217 28.29 21.09 12.80
N THR A 218 27.95 21.03 14.09
CA THR A 218 27.09 19.95 14.63
C THR A 218 25.65 20.11 14.16
N GLN A 219 25.13 21.34 14.12
CA GLN A 219 23.83 21.67 13.52
C GLN A 219 23.79 21.35 12.02
N ARG A 220 24.90 21.63 11.30
CA ARG A 220 25.03 21.23 9.88
C ARG A 220 24.97 19.72 9.71
N LEU A 221 25.67 18.95 10.56
CA LEU A 221 25.63 17.50 10.50
C LEU A 221 24.23 16.96 10.81
N LEU A 222 23.53 17.55 11.78
CA LEU A 222 22.13 17.22 12.06
C LEU A 222 21.22 17.48 10.86
N LEU A 223 21.38 18.61 10.18
CA LEU A 223 20.63 18.93 8.96
C LEU A 223 20.89 17.87 7.87
N LEU A 224 22.12 17.41 7.71
CA LEU A 224 22.46 16.36 6.74
C LEU A 224 21.80 15.02 7.08
N VAL A 225 21.80 14.64 8.36
CA VAL A 225 21.14 13.42 8.84
C VAL A 225 19.63 13.50 8.64
N ASN A 226 19.02 14.65 8.95
CA ASN A 226 17.59 14.86 8.75
C ASN A 226 17.22 14.86 7.26
N ASN A 227 17.99 15.52 6.40
CA ASN A 227 17.76 15.51 4.95
C ASN A 227 17.89 14.10 4.35
N LEU A 228 18.86 13.31 4.83
CA LEU A 228 18.97 11.90 4.43
C LEU A 228 17.72 11.11 4.83
N MET A 229 17.17 11.37 6.01
CA MET A 229 15.93 10.74 6.48
C MET A 229 14.68 11.19 5.73
N ASP A 230 14.61 12.45 5.33
CA ASP A 230 13.47 12.94 4.53
C ASP A 230 13.49 12.32 3.12
N VAL A 231 14.66 12.07 2.52
CA VAL A 231 14.81 11.26 1.28
C VAL A 231 14.31 9.82 1.46
N GLN A 232 14.34 9.26 2.67
CA GLN A 232 13.80 7.92 2.91
C GLN A 232 12.28 7.88 3.05
N LYS A 233 11.71 8.87 3.75
CA LYS A 233 10.25 9.03 3.82
C LYS A 233 9.68 9.17 2.41
N TYR A 234 10.44 9.82 1.53
CA TYR A 234 10.18 9.91 0.10
C TYR A 234 10.08 8.54 -0.59
N ASP A 235 11.15 7.74 -0.59
CA ASP A 235 11.20 6.46 -1.33
C ASP A 235 10.04 5.50 -0.95
N SER A 236 9.50 5.64 0.26
CA SER A 236 8.42 4.79 0.78
C SER A 236 6.99 5.28 0.50
N GLN A 237 6.78 6.44 -0.15
CA GLN A 237 5.45 7.08 -0.37
C GLN A 237 4.60 7.25 0.91
N LYS A 238 5.22 7.25 2.10
CA LYS A 238 4.53 7.33 3.40
C LYS A 238 4.39 8.75 3.94
N MET A 239 4.77 9.77 3.16
CA MET A 239 4.65 11.16 3.56
C MET A 239 3.20 11.63 3.43
N VAL A 240 2.59 11.98 4.55
CA VAL A 240 1.24 12.57 4.59
C VAL A 240 1.40 14.07 4.72
N LEU A 241 0.99 14.83 3.70
CA LEU A 241 1.02 16.30 3.71
C LEU A 241 0.03 16.85 4.75
N GLN A 242 0.51 17.77 5.59
CA GLN A 242 -0.30 18.52 6.55
C GLN A 242 -0.70 19.86 5.92
N LYS A 243 -1.67 19.81 5.00
CA LYS A 243 -2.13 21.00 4.29
C LYS A 243 -2.83 21.96 5.24
N GLU A 244 -2.43 23.22 5.21
CA GLU A 244 -3.07 24.32 5.94
C GLU A 244 -3.37 25.49 5.01
N LYS A 245 -4.34 26.34 5.41
CA LYS A 245 -4.68 27.55 4.67
C LYS A 245 -3.84 28.71 5.21
N PHE A 246 -3.01 29.30 4.36
CA PHE A 246 -2.15 30.42 4.75
C PHE A 246 -1.94 31.42 3.61
N ASP A 247 -1.58 32.66 3.96
CA ASP A 247 -1.24 33.69 2.98
C ASP A 247 0.18 33.48 2.44
N LEU A 248 0.28 33.18 1.14
CA LEU A 248 1.56 32.91 0.50
C LEU A 248 2.44 34.17 0.39
N SER A 249 1.82 35.34 0.21
CA SER A 249 2.51 36.60 0.09
C SER A 249 3.19 37.00 1.40
N VAL A 250 2.51 36.78 2.53
CA VAL A 250 3.09 36.99 3.87
C VAL A 250 4.18 35.95 4.13
N PHE A 251 3.92 34.68 3.85
CA PHE A 251 4.87 33.60 4.06
C PHE A 251 6.19 33.78 3.28
N VAL A 252 6.11 34.16 1.99
CA VAL A 252 7.32 34.43 1.19
C VAL A 252 8.04 35.69 1.66
N GLN A 253 7.31 36.66 2.24
CA GLN A 253 7.93 37.84 2.85
C GLN A 253 8.78 37.44 4.07
N GLU A 254 8.26 36.59 4.95
CA GLU A 254 9.01 36.08 6.11
C GLU A 254 10.31 35.41 5.66
N LEU A 255 10.25 34.55 4.63
CA LEU A 255 11.43 33.90 4.06
C LEU A 255 12.40 34.89 3.41
N TYR A 256 11.89 35.87 2.67
CA TYR A 256 12.72 36.91 2.07
C TYR A 256 13.54 37.66 3.13
N GLU A 257 12.91 38.04 4.25
CA GLU A 257 13.57 38.78 5.34
C GLU A 257 14.72 38.00 5.99
N LEU A 258 14.66 36.67 6.04
CA LEU A 258 15.74 35.82 6.56
C LEU A 258 17.03 35.94 5.73
N PHE A 259 16.92 36.17 4.41
CA PHE A 259 18.06 36.24 3.50
C PHE A 259 18.58 37.68 3.27
N VAL A 260 17.81 38.72 3.62
CA VAL A 260 18.23 40.13 3.49
C VAL A 260 19.58 40.43 4.19
N PRO A 261 19.86 39.97 5.43
CA PRO A 261 21.16 40.19 6.06
C PRO A 261 22.31 39.52 5.32
N VAL A 262 22.08 38.33 4.75
CA VAL A 262 23.08 37.59 3.96
C VAL A 262 23.38 38.33 2.66
N ALA A 263 22.34 38.83 2.00
CA ALA A 263 22.47 39.65 0.79
C ALA A 263 23.28 40.92 1.05
N LYS A 264 22.97 41.64 2.13
CA LYS A 264 23.71 42.84 2.54
C LYS A 264 25.19 42.55 2.80
N ASN A 265 25.50 41.46 3.52
CA ASN A 265 26.88 41.12 3.85
C ASN A 265 27.73 40.77 2.61
N ARG A 266 27.10 40.20 1.56
CA ARG A 266 27.77 39.84 0.29
C ARG A 266 27.58 40.88 -0.82
N ASN A 267 26.99 42.04 -0.50
CA ASN A 267 26.59 43.08 -1.45
C ASN A 267 25.70 42.57 -2.62
N ILE A 268 24.93 41.51 -2.42
CA ILE A 268 24.03 40.95 -3.44
C ILE A 268 22.75 41.79 -3.49
N THR A 269 22.32 42.15 -4.70
CA THR A 269 21.02 42.80 -4.91
C THR A 269 19.93 41.73 -4.87
N PHE A 270 19.16 41.69 -3.79
CA PHE A 270 18.06 40.76 -3.63
C PHE A 270 16.73 41.49 -3.83
N THR A 271 15.93 41.07 -4.82
CA THR A 271 14.64 41.68 -5.14
C THR A 271 13.50 40.68 -5.03
N ARG A 272 12.32 41.17 -4.66
CA ARG A 272 11.07 40.40 -4.64
C ARG A 272 10.04 41.10 -5.51
N LYS A 273 9.38 40.34 -6.38
CA LYS A 273 8.20 40.77 -7.13
C LYS A 273 7.03 39.86 -6.75
N ASN A 274 5.94 40.46 -6.28
CA ASN A 274 4.72 39.73 -5.96
C ASN A 274 3.61 40.18 -6.91
N GLU A 275 3.24 39.30 -7.85
CA GLU A 275 2.16 39.53 -8.81
C GLU A 275 0.85 38.88 -8.35
N LEU A 276 0.82 38.34 -7.13
CA LEU A 276 -0.38 37.78 -6.52
C LEU A 276 -1.32 38.89 -6.01
N PRO A 277 -2.65 38.65 -6.00
CA PRO A 277 -3.60 39.52 -5.31
C PRO A 277 -3.27 39.70 -3.82
N VAL A 278 -3.71 40.81 -3.24
CA VAL A 278 -3.62 41.05 -1.78
C VAL A 278 -4.48 40.01 -1.04
N ASP A 279 -3.97 39.47 0.08
CA ASP A 279 -4.60 38.43 0.91
C ASP A 279 -4.79 37.06 0.20
N TYR A 280 -3.85 36.68 -0.67
CA TYR A 280 -3.91 35.44 -1.44
C TYR A 280 -3.61 34.21 -0.57
N CYS A 281 -4.68 33.54 -0.11
CA CYS A 281 -4.60 32.31 0.67
C CYS A 281 -4.45 31.07 -0.23
N VAL A 282 -3.44 30.25 0.05
CA VAL A 282 -3.22 28.94 -0.59
C VAL A 282 -3.49 27.80 0.39
N TYR A 283 -3.67 26.58 -0.14
CA TYR A 283 -3.91 25.38 0.66
C TYR A 283 -2.85 24.30 0.40
N TYR A 284 -1.71 24.45 1.09
CA TYR A 284 -0.54 23.58 0.95
C TYR A 284 0.07 23.26 2.32
N ASP A 285 1.02 22.34 2.37
CA ASP A 285 1.80 22.10 3.59
C ASP A 285 2.86 23.21 3.73
N ARG A 286 2.62 24.16 4.63
CA ARG A 286 3.48 25.34 4.82
C ARG A 286 4.93 24.96 5.13
N GLN A 287 5.15 23.97 6.01
CA GLN A 287 6.49 23.56 6.44
C GLN A 287 7.28 22.92 5.29
N GLU A 288 6.62 22.11 4.46
CA GLU A 288 7.29 21.46 3.34
C GLU A 288 7.58 22.45 2.20
N ILE A 289 6.66 23.38 1.90
CA ILE A 289 6.93 24.45 0.94
C ILE A 289 8.06 25.37 1.45
N GLU A 290 8.17 25.60 2.76
CA GLU A 290 9.30 26.34 3.36
C GLU A 290 10.64 25.71 3.00
N LYS A 291 10.76 24.38 3.13
CA LYS A 291 11.98 23.64 2.77
C LYS A 291 12.32 23.80 1.30
N VAL A 292 11.33 23.78 0.40
CA VAL A 292 11.53 23.99 -1.04
C VAL A 292 12.14 25.38 -1.27
N LEU A 293 11.48 26.44 -0.78
CA LEU A 293 11.89 27.81 -1.01
C LEU A 293 13.24 28.13 -0.37
N PHE A 294 13.45 27.69 0.88
CA PHE A 294 14.71 27.88 1.58
C PHE A 294 15.87 27.25 0.82
N ASN A 295 15.68 26.03 0.30
CA ASN A 295 16.70 25.32 -0.45
C ASN A 295 17.00 25.99 -1.80
N LEU A 296 15.97 26.44 -2.54
CA LEU A 296 16.16 27.22 -3.78
C LEU A 296 16.93 28.52 -3.54
N LEU A 297 16.50 29.31 -2.55
CA LEU A 297 17.17 30.55 -2.17
C LEU A 297 18.61 30.29 -1.69
N SER A 298 18.82 29.27 -0.85
CA SER A 298 20.15 28.93 -0.36
C SER A 298 21.12 28.55 -1.49
N ASN A 299 20.64 27.87 -2.54
CA ASN A 299 21.44 27.56 -3.72
C ASN A 299 21.73 28.83 -4.52
N ALA A 300 20.74 29.69 -4.77
CA ALA A 300 20.96 30.97 -5.43
C ALA A 300 22.07 31.78 -4.72
N PHE A 301 21.95 31.99 -3.40
CA PHE A 301 22.96 32.71 -2.61
C PHE A 301 24.34 32.05 -2.55
N LYS A 302 24.41 30.73 -2.78
CA LYS A 302 25.64 29.96 -2.75
C LYS A 302 26.42 30.06 -4.06
N PHE A 303 25.71 30.12 -5.19
CA PHE A 303 26.28 30.11 -6.54
C PHE A 303 26.30 31.49 -7.22
N THR A 304 25.65 32.49 -6.62
CA THR A 304 25.78 33.89 -7.03
C THR A 304 27.05 34.51 -6.44
N PRO A 305 27.92 35.14 -7.25
CA PRO A 305 29.10 35.85 -6.78
C PRO A 305 28.74 37.11 -5.97
N GLU A 306 29.70 37.67 -5.24
CA GLU A 306 29.52 38.96 -4.57
C GLU A 306 29.13 40.04 -5.58
N LYS A 307 28.24 40.96 -5.18
CA LYS A 307 27.63 41.98 -6.08
C LYS A 307 26.71 41.43 -7.18
N GLY A 308 26.36 40.15 -7.13
CA GLY A 308 25.36 39.56 -8.02
C GLY A 308 23.93 40.01 -7.71
N THR A 309 22.98 39.43 -8.42
CA THR A 309 21.55 39.74 -8.35
C THR A 309 20.74 38.46 -8.21
N ILE A 310 19.82 38.45 -7.25
CA ILE A 310 18.88 37.35 -7.01
C ILE A 310 17.47 37.95 -7.00
N GLU A 311 16.54 37.33 -7.71
CA GLU A 311 15.15 37.77 -7.80
C GLU A 311 14.19 36.61 -7.47
N ILE A 312 13.18 36.88 -6.65
CA ILE A 312 12.06 35.96 -6.41
C ILE A 312 10.76 36.56 -6.96
N ILE A 313 10.06 35.81 -7.82
CA ILE A 313 8.80 36.22 -8.45
C ILE A 313 7.70 35.22 -8.09
N LEU A 314 6.53 35.74 -7.70
CA LEU A 314 5.32 34.97 -7.45
C LEU A 314 4.24 35.40 -8.46
N SER A 315 3.68 34.45 -9.20
CA SER A 315 2.60 34.70 -10.16
C SER A 315 1.60 33.55 -10.26
N VAL A 316 0.43 33.80 -10.85
CA VAL A 316 -0.57 32.75 -11.17
C VAL A 316 -0.62 32.59 -12.69
N LEU A 317 -0.41 31.37 -13.17
CA LEU A 317 -0.48 31.03 -14.59
C LEU A 317 -1.75 30.20 -14.87
N SER A 318 -2.41 30.44 -15.99
CA SER A 318 -3.50 29.57 -16.47
C SER A 318 -2.95 28.34 -17.18
N SER A 319 -3.76 27.27 -17.25
CA SER A 319 -3.48 26.07 -18.04
C SER A 319 -3.28 26.34 -19.53
N GLU A 320 -3.79 27.47 -20.03
CA GLU A 320 -3.64 27.93 -21.42
C GLU A 320 -2.29 28.61 -21.71
N ASN A 321 -1.49 28.93 -20.68
CA ASN A 321 -0.17 29.54 -20.85
C ASN A 321 0.80 28.56 -21.55
N ASP A 322 1.57 29.01 -22.53
CA ASP A 322 2.47 28.16 -23.33
C ASP A 322 3.48 27.37 -22.49
N ILE A 323 4.03 27.96 -21.41
CA ILE A 323 4.96 27.29 -20.49
C ILE A 323 4.26 26.13 -19.77
N VAL A 324 3.04 26.38 -19.30
CA VAL A 324 2.22 25.38 -18.61
C VAL A 324 1.78 24.30 -19.58
N ARG A 325 1.37 24.63 -20.82
CA ARG A 325 0.98 23.67 -21.86
C ARG A 325 2.10 22.71 -22.26
N VAL A 326 3.32 23.21 -22.43
CA VAL A 326 4.49 22.37 -22.73
C VAL A 326 4.75 21.37 -21.61
N LYS A 327 4.63 21.79 -20.35
CA LYS A 327 4.82 20.91 -19.18
C LYS A 327 3.63 19.98 -18.94
N LEU A 328 2.39 20.40 -19.21
CA LEU A 328 1.17 19.58 -19.24
C LEU A 328 1.28 18.43 -20.25
N CYS A 329 1.81 18.69 -21.45
CA CYS A 329 2.03 17.67 -22.49
C CYS A 329 3.09 16.63 -22.09
N GLN A 330 4.07 17.02 -21.27
CA GLN A 330 5.13 16.14 -20.78
C GLN A 330 4.73 15.37 -19.51
N ASN A 331 3.76 15.86 -18.73
CA ASN A 331 3.32 15.26 -17.46
C ASN A 331 1.78 15.20 -17.36
N ARG A 332 1.22 14.00 -17.54
CA ARG A 332 -0.24 13.72 -17.52
C ARG A 332 -0.95 13.90 -16.17
N HIS A 333 -0.25 14.30 -15.11
CA HIS A 333 -0.80 14.42 -13.75
C HIS A 333 -1.30 15.83 -13.39
N LEU A 334 -0.97 16.84 -14.19
CA LEU A 334 -1.47 18.20 -14.02
C LEU A 334 -2.83 18.32 -14.71
N SER A 335 -3.90 18.53 -13.94
CA SER A 335 -5.30 18.49 -14.43
C SER A 335 -6.13 19.71 -14.04
N GLU A 336 -5.50 20.73 -13.44
CA GLU A 336 -6.16 21.94 -12.96
C GLU A 336 -6.09 23.09 -13.97
N ASP A 337 -7.02 24.04 -13.83
CA ASP A 337 -7.15 25.22 -14.70
C ASP A 337 -6.15 26.35 -14.38
N TYR A 338 -5.65 26.39 -13.14
CA TYR A 338 -4.73 27.41 -12.65
C TYR A 338 -3.56 26.80 -11.89
N TYR A 339 -2.41 27.47 -11.97
CA TYR A 339 -1.19 27.06 -11.30
C TYR A 339 -0.51 28.25 -10.64
N LEU A 340 -0.04 28.03 -9.41
CA LEU A 340 0.86 28.95 -8.73
C LEU A 340 2.27 28.74 -9.28
N HIS A 341 2.88 29.81 -9.77
CA HIS A 341 4.23 29.81 -10.29
C HIS A 341 5.15 30.62 -9.36
N ILE A 342 6.19 29.95 -8.88
CA ILE A 342 7.25 30.55 -8.06
C ILE A 342 8.55 30.45 -8.84
N GLN A 343 9.18 31.58 -9.07
CA GLN A 343 10.43 31.69 -9.80
C GLN A 343 11.52 32.24 -8.90
N VAL A 344 12.68 31.58 -8.86
CA VAL A 344 13.89 32.07 -8.21
C VAL A 344 14.97 32.16 -9.27
N SER A 345 15.40 33.38 -9.57
CA SER A 345 16.40 33.67 -10.59
C SER A 345 17.65 34.25 -9.99
N ASP A 346 18.80 33.85 -10.50
CA ASP A 346 20.11 34.37 -10.10
C ASP A 346 21.03 34.57 -11.31
N ASN A 347 22.02 35.46 -11.18
CA ASN A 347 23.01 35.74 -12.22
C ASN A 347 24.37 35.06 -11.96
N GLY A 348 24.36 33.90 -11.32
CA GLY A 348 25.54 33.08 -11.07
C GLY A 348 26.12 32.43 -12.33
N GLU A 349 26.96 31.41 -12.12
CA GLU A 349 27.72 30.73 -13.20
C GLU A 349 26.84 29.92 -14.18
N GLY A 350 25.56 29.72 -13.85
CA GLY A 350 24.66 28.86 -14.63
C GLY A 350 24.90 27.37 -14.38
N ILE A 351 24.13 26.53 -15.07
CA ILE A 351 24.24 25.06 -14.99
C ILE A 351 24.61 24.53 -16.38
N THR A 352 25.50 23.54 -16.49
CA THR A 352 25.81 22.95 -17.80
C THR A 352 24.57 22.25 -18.38
N SER A 353 24.36 22.30 -19.70
CA SER A 353 23.16 21.73 -20.33
C SER A 353 22.99 20.22 -20.06
N GLU A 354 24.08 19.49 -19.81
CA GLU A 354 24.08 18.06 -19.47
C GLU A 354 23.66 17.78 -18.01
N ASP A 355 23.74 18.79 -17.15
CA ASP A 355 23.50 18.67 -15.71
C ASP A 355 22.10 19.14 -15.30
N ILE A 356 21.41 19.96 -16.11
CA ILE A 356 20.11 20.58 -15.79
C ILE A 356 19.07 19.58 -15.25
N GLU A 357 18.97 18.37 -15.83
CA GLU A 357 18.06 17.35 -15.31
C GLU A 357 18.67 16.54 -14.15
N LYS A 358 20.00 16.37 -14.13
CA LYS A 358 20.73 15.57 -13.14
C LYS A 358 20.83 16.26 -11.78
N ILE A 359 20.78 17.59 -11.71
CA ILE A 359 20.83 18.35 -10.43
C ILE A 359 19.73 17.94 -9.45
N PHE A 360 18.61 17.38 -9.94
CA PHE A 360 17.51 16.90 -9.12
C PHE A 360 17.69 15.45 -8.64
N GLN A 361 18.76 14.75 -9.05
CA GLN A 361 19.08 13.41 -8.57
C GLN A 361 19.72 13.48 -7.17
N PRO A 362 19.37 12.58 -6.24
CA PRO A 362 19.99 12.53 -4.92
C PRO A 362 21.50 12.32 -5.01
N PHE A 363 22.26 13.07 -4.21
CA PHE A 363 23.72 13.03 -4.11
C PHE A 363 24.48 13.50 -5.36
N TYR A 364 23.78 13.97 -6.39
CA TYR A 364 24.42 14.51 -7.58
C TYR A 364 25.06 15.87 -7.28
N ARG A 365 26.29 16.05 -7.77
CA ARG A 365 27.04 17.32 -7.73
C ARG A 365 27.79 17.45 -9.05
N SER A 366 27.79 18.65 -9.63
CA SER A 366 28.55 18.90 -10.85
C SER A 366 30.06 18.73 -10.58
N SER A 367 30.82 18.37 -11.62
CA SER A 367 32.28 18.25 -11.53
C SER A 367 32.96 19.59 -11.21
N GLN A 368 32.35 20.71 -11.61
CA GLN A 368 32.80 22.08 -11.30
C GLN A 368 32.67 22.41 -9.80
N ASP A 369 31.62 21.93 -9.13
CA ASP A 369 31.43 22.10 -7.68
C ASP A 369 32.49 21.39 -6.83
N LEU A 370 33.07 20.30 -7.34
CA LEU A 370 34.15 19.58 -6.67
C LEU A 370 35.47 20.37 -6.70
N HIS A 371 35.74 21.10 -7.79
CA HIS A 371 36.96 21.89 -7.96
C HIS A 371 36.94 23.20 -7.15
N HIS A 372 35.77 23.82 -6.94
CA HIS A 372 35.62 25.08 -6.20
C HIS A 372 35.40 24.91 -4.67
N GLN A 373 35.49 23.69 -4.12
CA GLN A 373 35.23 23.39 -2.69
C GLN A 373 33.87 23.92 -2.18
N ILE A 374 32.88 24.11 -3.05
CA ILE A 374 31.58 24.67 -2.71
C ILE A 374 30.77 23.62 -1.94
N ALA A 375 30.81 23.69 -0.61
CA ALA A 375 30.30 22.63 0.25
C ALA A 375 28.77 22.45 0.16
N GLY A 376 28.30 21.26 -0.23
CA GLY A 376 26.87 20.91 -0.32
C GLY A 376 26.66 19.39 -0.36
N SER A 377 25.50 18.92 0.09
CA SER A 377 25.21 17.47 0.21
C SER A 377 24.68 16.81 -1.04
N GLY A 378 24.26 17.59 -2.05
CA GLY A 378 23.56 17.07 -3.23
C GLY A 378 22.15 16.53 -2.93
N ILE A 379 21.62 16.76 -1.72
CA ILE A 379 20.30 16.24 -1.31
C ILE A 379 19.19 17.29 -1.52
N GLY A 380 19.52 18.57 -1.35
CA GLY A 380 18.54 19.66 -1.34
C GLY A 380 17.58 19.64 -2.52
N LEU A 381 18.08 19.81 -3.76
CA LEU A 381 17.23 19.92 -4.94
C LEU A 381 16.39 18.66 -5.20
N SER A 382 16.92 17.46 -4.89
CA SER A 382 16.14 16.22 -4.96
C SER A 382 14.96 16.21 -3.98
N LEU A 383 15.15 16.72 -2.76
CA LEU A 383 14.07 16.88 -1.78
C LEU A 383 13.04 17.92 -2.24
N ALA A 384 13.49 19.06 -2.79
CA ALA A 384 12.59 20.08 -3.30
C ALA A 384 11.69 19.55 -4.43
N ARG A 385 12.26 18.78 -5.37
CA ARG A 385 11.50 18.13 -6.44
C ARG A 385 10.44 17.19 -5.90
N PHE A 386 10.80 16.35 -4.94
CA PHE A 386 9.84 15.44 -4.35
C PHE A 386 8.68 16.17 -3.65
N ILE A 387 8.97 17.18 -2.83
CA ILE A 387 7.94 17.94 -2.11
C ILE A 387 6.96 18.58 -3.11
N VAL A 388 7.48 19.15 -4.19
CA VAL A 388 6.68 19.76 -5.26
C VAL A 388 5.82 18.70 -5.96
N GLU A 389 6.38 17.54 -6.29
CA GLU A 389 5.64 16.42 -6.90
C GLU A 389 4.53 15.86 -5.98
N GLN A 390 4.74 15.80 -4.66
CA GLN A 390 3.69 15.41 -3.69
C GLN A 390 2.54 16.41 -3.61
N HIS A 391 2.82 17.69 -3.82
CA HIS A 391 1.80 18.71 -4.00
C HIS A 391 1.17 18.66 -5.40
N SER A 392 1.45 17.62 -6.20
CA SER A 392 1.00 17.45 -7.59
C SER A 392 1.51 18.55 -8.52
N GLY A 393 2.65 19.16 -8.18
CA GLY A 393 3.32 20.19 -8.97
C GLY A 393 4.53 19.69 -9.76
N ILE A 394 5.22 20.63 -10.41
CA ILE A 394 6.45 20.37 -11.18
C ILE A 394 7.52 21.40 -10.81
N ILE A 395 8.77 20.97 -10.71
CA ILE A 395 9.95 21.83 -10.61
C ILE A 395 10.88 21.61 -11.80
N TRP A 396 11.51 22.66 -12.31
CA TRP A 396 12.58 22.57 -13.32
C TRP A 396 13.53 23.76 -13.24
N ALA A 397 14.64 23.67 -13.97
CA ALA A 397 15.67 24.70 -14.05
C ALA A 397 15.91 25.11 -15.52
N GLU A 398 16.21 26.38 -15.74
CA GLU A 398 16.60 26.95 -17.02
C GLU A 398 17.81 27.88 -16.85
N ASN A 399 18.67 27.99 -17.86
CA ASN A 399 19.77 28.96 -17.83
C ASN A 399 19.32 30.31 -18.37
N ILE A 400 19.77 31.39 -17.73
CA ILE A 400 19.58 32.75 -18.20
C ILE A 400 20.79 33.16 -19.03
N VAL A 401 20.56 33.69 -20.23
CA VAL A 401 21.62 34.21 -21.11
C VAL A 401 21.94 35.68 -20.72
N PRO A 402 23.20 36.10 -20.57
CA PRO A 402 24.45 35.37 -20.86
C PRO A 402 24.96 34.43 -19.76
N THR A 403 24.62 34.66 -18.47
CA THR A 403 24.95 33.76 -17.34
C THR A 403 23.87 33.88 -16.26
N GLY A 404 23.54 32.75 -15.62
CA GLY A 404 22.57 32.69 -14.52
C GLY A 404 21.68 31.45 -14.57
N THR A 405 20.92 31.23 -13.52
CA THR A 405 19.97 30.12 -13.41
C THR A 405 18.60 30.63 -12.99
N CYS A 406 17.56 30.04 -13.55
CA CYS A 406 16.18 30.28 -13.21
C CYS A 406 15.54 28.97 -12.76
N MET A 407 15.17 28.89 -11.50
CA MET A 407 14.45 27.76 -10.92
C MET A 407 12.96 28.06 -10.93
N HIS A 408 12.17 27.15 -11.47
CA HIS A 408 10.73 27.28 -11.59
C HIS A 408 10.03 26.20 -10.78
N VAL A 409 9.05 26.61 -9.97
CA VAL A 409 8.14 25.72 -9.23
C VAL A 409 6.72 26.04 -9.66
N LEU A 410 5.98 25.02 -10.06
CA LEU A 410 4.59 25.11 -10.48
C LEU A 410 3.73 24.22 -9.60
N LEU A 411 2.74 24.78 -8.90
CA LEU A 411 1.85 24.06 -7.99
C LEU A 411 0.37 24.21 -8.42
N PRO A 412 -0.44 23.14 -8.42
CA PRO A 412 -1.81 23.16 -8.89
C PRO A 412 -2.78 23.89 -7.94
N LEU A 413 -3.61 24.77 -8.50
CA LEU A 413 -4.66 25.50 -7.79
C LEU A 413 -6.04 25.01 -8.24
N PRO A 414 -6.86 24.41 -7.37
CA PRO A 414 -8.15 23.82 -7.75
C PRO A 414 -9.25 24.84 -8.08
N GLU A 415 -9.08 26.13 -7.72
CA GLU A 415 -10.04 27.18 -8.07
C GLU A 415 -9.32 28.47 -8.50
N LYS A 416 -9.94 29.20 -9.43
CA LYS A 416 -9.51 30.56 -9.80
C LYS A 416 -9.64 31.47 -8.57
N PRO A 417 -8.66 32.33 -8.28
CA PRO A 417 -8.86 33.37 -7.29
C PRO A 417 -10.02 34.28 -7.67
N VAL A 418 -11.07 34.23 -6.86
CA VAL A 418 -12.12 35.24 -6.85
C VAL A 418 -11.72 36.29 -5.84
N SER A 419 -11.44 37.52 -6.31
CA SER A 419 -11.36 38.68 -5.45
C SER A 419 -12.75 38.98 -4.91
N ASN A 420 -13.03 38.56 -3.68
CA ASN A 420 -14.23 39.01 -2.99
C ASN A 420 -13.93 40.35 -2.30
N PRO A 421 -14.63 41.44 -2.66
CA PRO A 421 -14.56 42.66 -1.89
C PRO A 421 -15.51 42.56 -0.67
N VAL A 422 -15.00 43.00 0.47
CA VAL A 422 -15.71 43.45 1.69
C VAL A 422 -16.22 42.37 2.67
N LYS A 423 -15.60 42.31 3.85
CA LYS A 423 -16.11 42.94 5.08
C LYS A 423 -14.99 43.07 6.12
N GLN A 424 -14.59 44.31 6.37
CA GLN A 424 -13.87 44.69 7.59
C GLN A 424 -14.72 44.23 8.77
N THR A 425 -14.16 43.35 9.58
CA THR A 425 -14.66 43.10 10.94
C THR A 425 -13.49 43.36 11.88
N GLU A 426 -13.51 44.58 12.39
CA GLU A 426 -13.03 45.01 13.70
C GLU A 426 -11.75 44.36 14.24
N SER A 427 -10.68 45.12 14.05
CA SER A 427 -9.57 45.25 14.99
C SER A 427 -10.04 45.23 16.45
N SER A 428 -9.52 44.27 17.21
CA SER A 428 -9.38 44.36 18.66
C SER A 428 -7.94 43.94 19.04
N PRO A 429 -7.40 44.48 20.14
CA PRO A 429 -6.05 45.02 20.15
C PRO A 429 -4.96 43.96 20.34
N LEU A 430 -3.77 44.26 19.80
CA LEU A 430 -2.50 43.69 20.20
C LEU A 430 -2.34 43.85 21.71
N MET A 431 -2.67 42.80 22.46
CA MET A 431 -2.25 42.67 23.84
C MET A 431 -0.80 42.19 23.81
N ASN A 432 0.11 43.11 24.11
CA ASN A 432 1.49 42.81 24.47
C ASN A 432 1.46 41.71 25.54
N VAL A 433 1.81 40.48 25.16
CA VAL A 433 2.23 39.48 26.13
C VAL A 433 3.73 39.63 26.26
N GLN A 434 4.13 40.63 27.04
CA GLN A 434 5.36 40.52 27.80
C GLN A 434 5.22 39.21 28.58
N GLU A 435 6.07 38.22 28.27
CA GLU A 435 6.22 37.04 29.13
C GLU A 435 6.58 37.53 30.53
N PHE A 436 5.57 37.51 31.40
CA PHE A 436 5.75 37.48 32.83
C PHE A 436 6.49 36.18 33.13
N ILE A 437 7.81 36.27 33.30
CA ILE A 437 8.58 35.29 34.06
C ILE A 437 8.11 35.46 35.51
N PRO A 438 7.39 34.50 36.12
CA PRO A 438 7.28 34.49 37.55
C PRO A 438 8.66 34.08 38.06
N SER A 439 9.38 35.03 38.65
CA SER A 439 10.50 34.72 39.53
C SER A 439 9.93 34.02 40.76
N GLU A 440 9.78 32.70 40.67
CA GLU A 440 9.59 31.88 41.86
C GLU A 440 10.93 31.81 42.58
N LYS A 441 10.89 32.27 43.83
CA LYS A 441 11.96 32.09 44.81
C LYS A 441 12.41 30.64 44.78
N LYS A 442 13.72 30.43 44.67
CA LYS A 442 14.40 29.17 44.98
C LYS A 442 14.13 28.81 46.44
N GLU A 443 13.04 28.09 46.69
CA GLU A 443 13.01 27.14 47.78
C GLU A 443 13.64 25.86 47.25
N THR A 444 14.79 25.50 47.82
CA THR A 444 15.46 24.22 47.60
C THR A 444 14.44 23.08 47.71
N PRO A 445 14.23 22.27 46.66
CA PRO A 445 13.30 21.17 46.75
C PRO A 445 13.93 20.05 47.58
N VAL A 446 13.17 19.54 48.54
CA VAL A 446 13.44 18.25 49.17
C VAL A 446 13.34 17.19 48.06
N ILE A 447 14.49 16.64 47.65
CA ILE A 447 14.60 15.55 46.66
C ILE A 447 13.72 14.39 47.11
N SER A 448 12.52 14.27 46.55
CA SER A 448 11.53 13.25 46.97
C SER A 448 10.93 12.48 45.80
N GLN A 449 10.97 13.02 44.58
CA GLN A 449 10.40 12.39 43.40
C GLN A 449 11.44 11.52 42.68
N THR A 450 11.02 10.35 42.23
CA THR A 450 11.83 9.35 41.55
C THR A 450 11.55 9.37 40.05
N LEU A 451 12.60 9.54 39.26
CA LEU A 451 12.56 9.53 37.80
C LEU A 451 13.25 8.26 37.30
N LEU A 452 12.61 7.47 36.43
CA LEU A 452 13.24 6.34 35.76
C LEU A 452 13.67 6.76 34.34
N LEU A 453 14.96 6.64 34.06
CA LEU A 453 15.54 6.84 32.74
C LEU A 453 15.86 5.48 32.11
N VAL A 454 15.39 5.27 30.89
CA VAL A 454 15.59 4.02 30.13
C VAL A 454 16.22 4.36 28.78
N GLU A 455 17.47 3.95 28.57
CA GLU A 455 18.25 4.24 27.37
C GLU A 455 19.35 3.17 27.24
N ASP A 456 19.51 2.61 26.04
CA ASP A 456 20.50 1.55 25.78
C ASP A 456 21.94 2.09 25.66
N ASN A 457 22.08 3.35 25.24
CA ASN A 457 23.36 4.03 25.20
C ASN A 457 23.75 4.60 26.59
N LYS A 458 24.78 4.01 27.20
CA LYS A 458 25.32 4.40 28.51
C LYS A 458 25.71 5.87 28.61
N ASP A 459 26.33 6.42 27.58
CA ASP A 459 26.78 7.81 27.60
C ASP A 459 25.60 8.79 27.60
N VAL A 460 24.52 8.47 26.86
CA VAL A 460 23.27 9.25 26.88
C VAL A 460 22.58 9.12 28.22
N LEU A 461 22.51 7.89 28.76
CA LEU A 461 21.91 7.62 30.05
C LEU A 461 22.63 8.37 31.19
N ASP A 462 23.96 8.35 31.20
CA ASP A 462 24.79 9.07 32.18
C ASP A 462 24.74 10.59 31.99
N TYR A 463 24.62 11.09 30.75
CA TYR A 463 24.36 12.50 30.50
C TYR A 463 23.00 12.92 31.07
N LEU A 464 21.93 12.16 30.79
CA LEU A 464 20.60 12.44 31.31
C LEU A 464 20.58 12.38 32.84
N GLU A 465 21.22 11.40 33.46
CA GLU A 465 21.34 11.30 34.91
C GLU A 465 21.91 12.59 35.52
N LYS A 466 23.04 13.10 35.00
CA LYS A 466 23.65 14.36 35.45
C LYS A 466 22.72 15.58 35.34
N GLN A 467 21.84 15.59 34.34
CA GLN A 467 20.91 16.68 34.11
C GLN A 467 19.69 16.65 35.06
N PHE A 468 19.40 15.50 35.67
CA PHE A 468 18.24 15.30 36.53
C PHE A 468 18.58 14.99 37.99
N GLU A 469 19.82 14.59 38.31
CA GLU A 469 20.26 14.18 39.66
C GLU A 469 20.11 15.28 40.71
N ASN A 470 20.19 16.55 40.31
CA ASN A 470 20.06 17.70 41.19
C ASN A 470 18.61 17.99 41.61
N GLU A 471 17.62 17.52 40.83
CA GLU A 471 16.19 17.78 41.07
C GLU A 471 15.41 16.51 41.49
N TYR A 472 15.88 15.32 41.09
CA TYR A 472 15.13 14.07 41.23
C TYR A 472 16.04 12.90 41.67
N LYS A 473 15.45 11.88 42.31
CA LYS A 473 16.12 10.60 42.51
C LYS A 473 16.05 9.78 41.22
N VAL A 474 17.17 9.63 40.54
CA VAL A 474 17.22 8.93 39.24
C VAL A 474 17.38 7.42 39.45
N LEU A 475 16.58 6.63 38.71
CA LEU A 475 16.76 5.20 38.48
C LEU A 475 17.18 5.00 37.02
N LYS A 476 18.03 4.00 36.76
CA LYS A 476 18.58 3.70 35.43
C LYS A 476 18.17 2.30 34.97
N ALA A 477 17.96 2.15 33.67
CA ALA A 477 17.80 0.88 33.00
C ALA A 477 18.31 0.96 31.55
N GLU A 478 18.94 -0.10 31.05
CA GLU A 478 19.52 -0.15 29.70
C GLU A 478 18.52 -0.67 28.65
N ASN A 479 17.37 -1.21 29.07
CA ASN A 479 16.31 -1.67 28.18
C ASN A 479 14.95 -1.79 28.89
N GLY A 480 13.88 -2.04 28.12
CA GLY A 480 12.52 -2.14 28.68
C GLY A 480 12.32 -3.29 29.67
N LYS A 481 13.09 -4.37 29.59
CA LYS A 481 12.96 -5.52 30.49
C LYS A 481 13.57 -5.22 31.86
N GLU A 482 14.74 -4.60 31.86
CA GLU A 482 15.37 -4.10 33.07
C GLU A 482 14.50 -3.00 33.72
N ALA A 483 13.93 -2.10 32.91
CA ALA A 483 13.02 -1.07 33.39
C ALA A 483 11.81 -1.66 34.13
N LEU A 484 11.16 -2.70 33.58
CA LEU A 484 10.06 -3.38 34.27
C LEU A 484 10.50 -4.03 35.59
N THR A 485 11.73 -4.57 35.64
CA THR A 485 12.30 -5.15 36.86
C THR A 485 12.51 -4.06 37.91
N GLN A 486 13.05 -2.90 37.52
CA GLN A 486 13.22 -1.75 38.40
C GLN A 486 11.89 -1.19 38.91
N ILE A 487 10.87 -1.06 38.04
CA ILE A 487 9.52 -0.60 38.40
C ILE A 487 8.88 -1.53 39.43
N ALA A 488 9.12 -2.85 39.33
CA ALA A 488 8.61 -3.83 40.29
C ALA A 488 9.24 -3.69 41.68
N ILE A 489 10.51 -3.27 41.76
CA ILE A 489 11.22 -3.01 43.03
C ILE A 489 10.81 -1.66 43.60
N LYS A 490 10.76 -0.61 42.76
CA LYS A 490 10.42 0.74 43.15
C LYS A 490 9.65 1.45 42.04
N ILE A 491 8.42 1.85 42.36
CA ILE A 491 7.54 2.56 41.43
C ILE A 491 8.04 4.01 41.26
N PRO A 492 8.44 4.43 40.05
CA PRO A 492 8.82 5.81 39.78
C PRO A 492 7.60 6.72 39.56
N GLU A 493 7.77 8.02 39.76
CA GLU A 493 6.73 9.03 39.51
C GLU A 493 6.65 9.48 38.05
N LEU A 494 7.70 9.27 37.25
CA LEU A 494 7.75 9.50 35.81
C LEU A 494 8.80 8.60 35.15
N ILE A 495 8.55 8.19 33.91
CA ILE A 495 9.47 7.38 33.10
C ILE A 495 9.83 8.15 31.83
N VAL A 496 11.12 8.28 31.54
CA VAL A 496 11.64 8.74 30.25
C VAL A 496 12.32 7.55 29.59
N SER A 497 11.87 7.15 28.41
CA SER A 497 12.38 5.95 27.72
C SER A 497 12.71 6.25 26.27
N ASP A 498 13.84 5.75 25.78
CA ASP A 498 14.04 5.62 24.33
C ASP A 498 13.03 4.64 23.74
N VAL A 499 12.66 4.86 22.48
CA VAL A 499 11.80 3.96 21.70
C VAL A 499 12.60 2.78 21.17
N MET A 500 13.82 2.98 20.68
CA MET A 500 14.60 1.94 20.01
C MET A 500 15.65 1.35 20.95
N MET A 501 15.33 0.22 21.59
CA MET A 501 16.22 -0.45 22.53
C MET A 501 16.22 -1.97 22.29
N PRO A 502 17.31 -2.69 22.61
CA PRO A 502 17.39 -4.14 22.50
C PRO A 502 16.48 -4.84 23.52
N GLU A 503 16.17 -6.12 23.26
CA GLU A 503 15.28 -7.00 24.03
C GLU A 503 13.81 -6.55 24.11
N MET A 504 13.55 -5.34 24.59
CA MET A 504 12.23 -4.74 24.71
C MET A 504 12.30 -3.26 24.39
N ASP A 505 11.60 -2.88 23.33
CA ASP A 505 11.51 -1.50 22.86
C ASP A 505 10.65 -0.63 23.79
N GLY A 506 10.78 0.69 23.68
CA GLY A 506 10.08 1.64 24.54
C GLY A 506 8.56 1.68 24.34
N LEU A 507 8.07 1.27 23.15
CA LEU A 507 6.64 1.20 22.86
C LEU A 507 6.00 0.03 23.59
N GLU A 508 6.64 -1.13 23.56
CA GLU A 508 6.21 -2.32 24.29
C GLU A 508 6.32 -2.12 25.81
N LEU A 509 7.38 -1.47 26.28
CA LEU A 509 7.50 -1.04 27.68
C LEU A 509 6.30 -0.15 28.08
N CYS A 510 5.99 0.87 27.27
CA CYS A 510 4.88 1.78 27.52
C CYS A 510 3.54 1.03 27.56
N ARG A 511 3.27 0.15 26.59
CA ARG A 511 2.04 -0.68 26.57
C ARG A 511 1.90 -1.51 27.84
N ARG A 512 2.98 -2.16 28.30
CA ARG A 512 2.96 -2.98 29.52
C ARG A 512 2.72 -2.15 30.78
N ILE A 513 3.35 -0.98 30.88
CA ILE A 513 3.12 -0.04 31.98
C ILE A 513 1.65 0.39 32.00
N LYS A 514 1.07 0.75 30.84
CA LYS A 514 -0.29 1.28 30.69
C LYS A 514 -1.39 0.21 30.81
N GLN A 515 -1.09 -1.05 30.54
CA GLN A 515 -2.02 -2.17 30.71
C GLN A 515 -2.09 -2.69 32.16
N ASN A 516 -1.05 -2.45 32.97
CA ASN A 516 -1.03 -2.90 34.36
C ASN A 516 -1.66 -1.82 35.28
N PRO A 517 -2.76 -2.11 36.01
CA PRO A 517 -3.42 -1.13 36.88
C PRO A 517 -2.53 -0.47 37.94
N GLN A 518 -1.49 -1.18 38.42
CA GLN A 518 -0.57 -0.66 39.42
C GLN A 518 0.44 0.34 38.85
N THR A 519 0.68 0.35 37.54
CA THR A 519 1.67 1.21 36.88
C THR A 519 1.08 2.09 35.77
N ALA A 520 -0.18 1.87 35.38
CA ALA A 520 -0.82 2.58 34.27
C ALA A 520 -0.94 4.08 34.51
N HIS A 521 -1.04 4.42 35.79
CA HIS A 521 -1.00 5.78 36.24
C HIS A 521 0.42 6.36 36.24
N ILE A 522 1.48 5.77 35.71
CA ILE A 522 2.80 6.44 35.66
C ILE A 522 2.89 7.20 34.32
N PRO A 523 3.30 8.49 34.31
CA PRO A 523 3.47 9.22 33.07
C PRO A 523 4.74 8.74 32.34
N VAL A 524 4.64 8.54 31.03
CA VAL A 524 5.73 8.04 30.19
C VAL A 524 6.01 9.07 29.08
N ILE A 525 7.25 9.55 29.03
CA ILE A 525 7.79 10.36 27.94
C ILE A 525 8.65 9.45 27.05
N LEU A 526 8.34 9.39 25.76
CA LEU A 526 9.14 8.63 24.80
C LEU A 526 10.13 9.53 24.07
N LEU A 527 11.42 9.22 24.18
CA LEU A 527 12.47 9.79 23.34
C LEU A 527 12.54 8.98 22.05
N THR A 528 12.56 9.63 20.89
CA THR A 528 12.53 8.89 19.62
C THR A 528 13.38 9.52 18.53
N ALA A 529 14.06 8.66 17.77
CA ALA A 529 14.64 9.02 16.47
C ALA A 529 13.59 9.03 15.34
N LYS A 530 12.38 8.51 15.56
CA LYS A 530 11.36 8.36 14.53
C LYS A 530 10.59 9.67 14.34
N THR A 531 10.62 10.20 13.13
CA THR A 531 9.98 11.49 12.78
C THR A 531 8.73 11.33 11.92
N MET A 532 8.28 10.11 11.64
CA MET A 532 7.06 9.89 10.85
C MET A 532 5.80 10.06 11.73
N PRO A 533 4.78 10.81 11.27
CA PRO A 533 3.52 11.00 12.00
C PRO A 533 2.81 9.69 12.38
N SER A 534 2.90 8.67 11.53
CA SER A 534 2.34 7.33 11.81
C SER A 534 3.01 6.65 13.01
N GLN A 535 4.31 6.87 13.21
CA GLN A 535 5.08 6.30 14.32
C GLN A 535 4.87 7.08 15.62
N ILE A 536 4.66 8.39 15.53
CA ILE A 536 4.23 9.23 16.66
C ILE A 536 2.82 8.82 17.11
N THR A 537 1.92 8.55 16.16
CA THR A 537 0.58 8.02 16.41
C THR A 537 0.64 6.67 17.13
N GLU A 538 1.57 5.80 16.75
CA GLU A 538 1.80 4.51 17.43
C GLU A 538 2.21 4.69 18.90
N GLY A 539 3.04 5.70 19.20
CA GLY A 539 3.43 6.08 20.57
C GLY A 539 2.25 6.51 21.43
N TYR A 540 1.34 7.33 20.91
CA TYR A 540 0.10 7.68 21.63
C TYR A 540 -0.85 6.50 21.77
N ASN A 541 -0.97 5.65 20.73
CA ASN A 541 -1.78 4.44 20.81
C ASN A 541 -1.24 3.45 21.86
N ALA A 542 0.07 3.46 22.12
CA ALA A 542 0.69 2.70 23.22
C ALA A 542 0.37 3.30 24.60
N GLY A 543 -0.11 4.54 24.67
CA GLY A 543 -0.54 5.21 25.90
C GLY A 543 0.50 6.18 26.49
N ALA A 544 1.52 6.58 25.73
CA ALA A 544 2.50 7.58 26.17
C ALA A 544 1.85 8.95 26.43
N ASP A 545 2.38 9.70 27.40
CA ASP A 545 1.85 11.01 27.79
C ASP A 545 2.50 12.15 26.99
N ASP A 546 3.75 11.98 26.57
CA ASP A 546 4.47 12.92 25.71
C ASP A 546 5.53 12.18 24.87
N TYR A 547 6.04 12.85 23.85
CA TYR A 547 7.14 12.36 23.01
C TYR A 547 8.06 13.48 22.57
N ILE A 548 9.35 13.16 22.47
CA ILE A 548 10.39 14.12 22.13
C ILE A 548 11.33 13.51 21.11
N ILE A 549 11.58 14.25 20.03
CA ILE A 549 12.44 13.79 18.93
C ILE A 549 13.91 14.05 19.28
N LYS A 550 14.76 13.04 19.08
CA LYS A 550 16.23 13.16 19.19
C LYS A 550 16.80 13.87 17.92
N PRO A 551 17.88 14.67 18.01
CA PRO A 551 18.44 15.22 19.24
C PRO A 551 17.46 16.21 19.85
N PHE A 552 17.31 16.17 21.17
CA PHE A 552 16.33 16.96 21.90
C PHE A 552 16.98 18.08 22.70
N ASP A 553 16.29 19.21 22.80
CA ASP A 553 16.67 20.27 23.75
C ASP A 553 16.45 19.76 25.19
N ILE A 554 17.52 19.76 25.99
CA ILE A 554 17.49 19.27 27.37
C ILE A 554 16.57 20.11 28.27
N GLY A 555 16.50 21.43 28.04
CA GLY A 555 15.61 22.34 28.74
C GLY A 555 14.14 22.10 28.40
N LEU A 556 13.84 21.74 27.15
CA LEU A 556 12.49 21.28 26.78
C LEU A 556 12.14 20.00 27.55
N LEU A 557 13.02 19.00 27.56
CA LEU A 557 12.79 17.75 28.29
C LEU A 557 12.58 17.99 29.79
N GLN A 558 13.44 18.80 30.43
CA GLN A 558 13.29 19.18 31.85
C GLN A 558 11.94 19.88 32.12
N THR A 559 11.52 20.77 31.23
CA THR A 559 10.23 21.47 31.35
C THR A 559 9.06 20.50 31.24
N ARG A 560 9.10 19.53 30.31
CA ARG A 560 8.06 18.51 30.16
C ARG A 560 7.97 17.60 31.39
N VAL A 561 9.11 17.13 31.90
CA VAL A 561 9.19 16.34 33.13
C VAL A 561 8.58 17.11 34.30
N ARG A 562 9.00 18.36 34.52
CA ARG A 562 8.49 19.22 35.59
C ARG A 562 6.98 19.45 35.49
N ASN A 563 6.46 19.72 34.29
CA ASN A 563 5.04 19.97 34.07
C ASN A 563 4.18 18.74 34.36
N LEU A 564 4.61 17.56 33.89
CA LEU A 564 3.87 16.31 34.14
C LEU A 564 3.87 15.95 35.63
N LEU A 565 5.01 16.09 36.30
CA LEU A 565 5.11 15.86 37.74
C LEU A 565 4.30 16.89 38.56
N THR A 566 4.36 18.17 38.19
CA THR A 566 3.60 19.24 38.88
C THR A 566 2.10 19.03 38.73
N SER A 567 1.63 18.72 37.52
CA SER A 567 0.23 18.39 37.24
C SER A 567 -0.24 17.23 38.13
N ARG A 568 0.61 16.19 38.31
CA ARG A 568 0.32 15.07 39.21
C ARG A 568 0.23 15.45 40.66
N ILE A 569 1.16 16.24 41.17
CA ILE A 569 1.13 16.71 42.55
C ILE A 569 -0.15 17.54 42.79
N GLN A 570 -0.50 18.42 41.87
CA GLN A 570 -1.70 19.25 41.98
C GLN A 570 -2.98 18.42 41.99
N ILE A 571 -3.08 17.43 41.09
CA ILE A 571 -4.17 16.45 41.07
C ILE A 571 -4.25 15.74 42.43
N ARG A 572 -3.13 15.20 42.94
CA ARG A 572 -3.10 14.50 44.23
C ARG A 572 -3.51 15.42 45.39
N LYS A 573 -3.00 16.65 45.45
CA LYS A 573 -3.37 17.65 46.46
C LYS A 573 -4.84 18.05 46.40
N LYS A 574 -5.42 18.11 45.19
CA LYS A 574 -6.85 18.40 44.97
C LYS A 574 -7.74 17.27 45.48
N TYR A 575 -7.27 16.02 45.44
CA TYR A 575 -8.01 14.86 45.96
C TYR A 575 -7.69 14.52 47.43
N GLU A 576 -6.56 14.99 47.98
CA GLU A 576 -6.21 14.85 49.40
C GLU A 576 -6.91 15.89 50.30
N LYS A 577 -7.28 17.06 49.78
CA LYS A 577 -8.13 18.03 50.50
C LYS A 577 -9.60 17.71 50.28
N LYS A 578 -10.27 17.34 51.38
CA LYS A 578 -11.72 17.15 51.59
C LYS A 578 -12.63 17.49 50.39
N ILE A 579 -13.38 16.48 49.95
CA ILE A 579 -14.52 16.58 49.04
C ILE A 579 -15.56 17.51 49.66
N ASP A 580 -15.61 18.76 49.20
CA ASP A 580 -16.79 19.62 49.26
C ASP A 580 -17.19 19.94 47.82
N LEU A 581 -18.26 19.30 47.36
CA LEU A 581 -18.73 19.32 45.97
C LEU A 581 -19.30 20.69 45.52
N ASN A 582 -19.26 21.70 46.38
CA ASN A 582 -19.80 23.04 46.14
C ASN A 582 -18.73 24.11 45.83
N GLU A 583 -17.43 23.80 45.89
CA GLU A 583 -16.35 24.75 45.56
C GLU A 583 -15.60 24.38 44.26
N LEU A 584 -16.33 23.92 43.23
CA LEU A 584 -15.80 23.88 41.86
C LEU A 584 -15.90 25.29 41.23
N GLY A 585 -15.15 26.23 41.80
CA GLY A 585 -14.90 27.55 41.21
C GLY A 585 -13.92 27.45 40.03
N VAL A 586 -14.35 26.82 38.94
CA VAL A 586 -13.74 27.01 37.62
C VAL A 586 -14.60 28.04 36.91
N LYS A 587 -14.01 29.13 36.40
CA LYS A 587 -14.70 30.05 35.49
C LYS A 587 -15.07 29.27 34.22
N THR A 588 -16.22 28.61 34.22
CA THR A 588 -16.80 27.94 33.06
C THR A 588 -17.76 28.87 32.36
N SER A 589 -17.82 28.76 31.03
CA SER A 589 -18.87 29.41 30.22
C SER A 589 -20.25 28.93 30.70
N PRO A 590 -21.30 29.78 30.72
CA PRO A 590 -22.67 29.38 31.10
C PRO A 590 -23.19 28.15 30.33
N LEU A 591 -22.68 27.92 29.12
CA LEU A 591 -23.01 26.78 28.26
C LEU A 591 -22.40 25.45 28.73
N ASP A 592 -21.33 25.49 29.51
CA ASP A 592 -20.64 24.29 30.02
C ASP A 592 -21.20 23.83 31.36
N GLU A 593 -21.68 24.76 32.19
CA GLU A 593 -22.46 24.44 33.40
C GLU A 593 -23.78 23.74 33.05
N GLU A 594 -24.50 24.25 32.04
CA GLU A 594 -25.75 23.63 31.59
C GLU A 594 -25.52 22.22 31.05
N PHE A 595 -24.43 22.00 30.30
CA PHE A 595 -24.04 20.67 29.84
C PHE A 595 -23.75 19.71 31.00
N LEU A 596 -22.96 20.13 31.99
CA LEU A 596 -22.64 19.27 33.15
C LEU A 596 -23.88 18.96 33.99
N LYS A 597 -24.79 19.93 34.14
CA LYS A 597 -26.06 19.75 34.84
C LYS A 597 -26.96 18.75 34.11
N GLN A 598 -27.13 18.89 32.78
CA GLN A 598 -27.88 17.94 31.97
C GLN A 598 -27.28 16.54 32.01
N TYR A 599 -25.96 16.43 31.84
CA TYR A 599 -25.26 15.15 31.90
C TYR A 599 -25.42 14.46 33.25
N THR A 600 -25.23 15.20 34.35
CA THR A 600 -25.38 14.67 35.70
C THR A 600 -26.83 14.25 35.97
N ASN A 601 -27.83 15.02 35.51
CA ASN A 601 -29.25 14.69 35.69
C ASN A 601 -29.68 13.45 34.92
N ILE A 602 -29.23 13.28 33.67
CA ILE A 602 -29.51 12.09 32.85
C ILE A 602 -28.96 10.84 33.50
N VAL A 603 -27.71 10.93 33.98
CA VAL A 603 -27.05 9.84 34.69
C VAL A 603 -27.75 9.54 36.02
N LYS A 604 -28.18 10.57 36.76
CA LYS A 604 -28.99 10.44 37.99
C LYS A 604 -30.34 9.77 37.77
N ALA A 605 -31.05 10.12 36.70
CA ALA A 605 -32.33 9.53 36.35
C ALA A 605 -32.23 8.05 35.93
N ASN A 606 -31.05 7.60 35.48
CA ASN A 606 -30.84 6.27 34.89
C ASN A 606 -29.86 5.38 35.65
N PHE A 607 -29.53 5.67 36.91
CA PHE A 607 -28.55 4.87 37.67
C PHE A 607 -28.94 3.42 37.89
N SER A 608 -30.24 3.11 37.96
CA SER A 608 -30.76 1.75 38.13
C SER A 608 -30.78 0.95 36.83
N ASN A 609 -30.39 1.54 35.69
CA ASN A 609 -30.34 0.84 34.41
C ASN A 609 -28.95 0.24 34.14
N PRO A 610 -28.78 -1.10 34.19
CA PRO A 610 -27.49 -1.75 33.90
C PRO A 610 -27.06 -1.64 32.44
N LYS A 611 -27.97 -1.27 31.52
CA LYS A 611 -27.70 -1.07 30.08
C LYS A 611 -27.51 0.39 29.69
N LEU A 612 -27.23 1.29 30.64
CA LEU A 612 -26.93 2.70 30.34
C LEU A 612 -25.65 2.77 29.51
N ASP A 613 -25.82 2.93 28.19
CA ASP A 613 -24.74 3.07 27.24
C ASP A 613 -24.54 4.54 26.85
N ILE A 614 -23.32 4.87 26.43
CA ILE A 614 -22.90 6.20 25.99
C ILE A 614 -23.81 6.69 24.86
N ASP A 615 -24.29 5.80 23.99
CA ASP A 615 -25.18 6.16 22.87
C ASP A 615 -26.55 6.66 23.33
N MET A 616 -27.06 6.16 24.46
CA MET A 616 -28.32 6.63 25.06
C MET A 616 -28.17 8.05 25.61
N ILE A 617 -27.05 8.32 26.30
CA ILE A 617 -26.72 9.64 26.84
C ILE A 617 -26.49 10.65 25.70
N CYS A 618 -25.80 10.23 24.64
CA CYS A 618 -25.58 11.05 23.45
C CYS A 618 -26.90 11.44 22.76
N LYS A 619 -27.86 10.50 22.69
CA LYS A 619 -29.19 10.74 22.11
C LYS A 619 -30.03 11.72 22.95
N GLU A 620 -29.98 11.63 24.28
CA GLU A 620 -30.71 12.55 25.17
C GLU A 620 -30.09 13.95 25.24
N ILE A 621 -28.75 14.07 25.17
CA ILE A 621 -28.05 15.37 25.15
C ILE A 621 -28.08 16.01 23.74
N GLY A 622 -28.38 15.24 22.70
CA GLY A 622 -28.41 15.72 21.32
C GLY A 622 -27.02 15.96 20.73
N MET A 623 -26.03 15.14 21.11
CA MET A 623 -24.64 15.26 20.64
C MET A 623 -24.15 13.97 19.98
N SER A 624 -23.23 14.11 19.03
CA SER A 624 -22.51 12.95 18.49
C SER A 624 -21.54 12.37 19.54
N ARG A 625 -21.29 11.06 19.49
CA ARG A 625 -20.44 10.33 20.45
C ARG A 625 -19.05 10.96 20.62
N ALA A 626 -18.40 11.36 19.53
CA ALA A 626 -17.07 11.98 19.56
C ALA A 626 -17.09 13.37 20.23
N ASN A 627 -18.11 14.18 19.98
CA ASN A 627 -18.24 15.51 20.58
C ASN A 627 -18.56 15.43 22.08
N PHE A 628 -19.45 14.50 22.47
CA PHE A 628 -19.73 14.22 23.88
C PHE A 628 -18.49 13.74 24.62
N TYR A 629 -17.75 12.78 24.05
CA TYR A 629 -16.54 12.24 24.68
C TYR A 629 -15.46 13.31 24.86
N ARG A 630 -15.24 14.14 23.83
CA ARG A 630 -14.31 15.28 23.89
C ARG A 630 -14.77 16.28 24.94
N LYS A 631 -16.03 16.72 24.91
CA LYS A 631 -16.56 17.74 25.82
C LYS A 631 -16.57 17.27 27.28
N ALA A 632 -16.99 16.03 27.54
CA ALA A 632 -16.96 15.44 28.88
C ALA A 632 -15.53 15.26 29.40
N LYS A 633 -14.59 14.76 28.58
CA LYS A 633 -13.19 14.59 28.96
C LYS A 633 -12.48 15.93 29.19
N THR A 634 -12.77 16.94 28.37
CA THR A 634 -12.20 18.29 28.54
C THR A 634 -12.72 18.95 29.82
N LEU A 635 -14.03 18.84 30.12
CA LEU A 635 -14.63 19.52 31.28
C LEU A 635 -14.39 18.80 32.61
N THR A 636 -14.31 17.46 32.60
CA THR A 636 -14.25 16.65 33.84
C THR A 636 -12.92 15.95 34.04
N SER A 637 -12.05 15.92 33.02
CA SER A 637 -10.79 15.17 32.98
C SER A 637 -10.95 13.65 33.19
N LEU A 638 -12.19 13.15 33.19
CA LEU A 638 -12.53 11.74 33.34
C LEU A 638 -13.11 11.20 32.03
N SER A 639 -12.96 9.90 31.79
CA SER A 639 -13.73 9.26 30.72
C SER A 639 -15.23 9.24 31.09
N PRO A 640 -16.16 9.31 30.13
CA PRO A 640 -17.59 9.19 30.41
C PRO A 640 -17.96 7.94 31.22
N ALA A 641 -17.31 6.80 30.97
CA ALA A 641 -17.52 5.57 31.71
C ALA A 641 -17.08 5.68 33.19
N GLU A 642 -15.95 6.34 33.46
CA GLU A 642 -15.49 6.60 34.84
C GLU A 642 -16.39 7.58 35.56
N MET A 643 -16.92 8.59 34.85
CA MET A 643 -17.85 9.55 35.44
C MET A 643 -19.19 8.88 35.80
N ILE A 644 -19.76 8.05 34.92
CA ILE A 644 -20.96 7.26 35.24
C ILE A 644 -20.71 6.38 36.48
N LYS A 645 -19.55 5.72 36.53
CA LYS A 645 -19.15 4.90 37.69
C LYS A 645 -19.07 5.72 38.97
N ASN A 646 -18.45 6.90 38.95
CA ASN A 646 -18.31 7.75 40.13
C ASN A 646 -19.65 8.32 40.60
N LEU A 647 -20.48 8.77 39.66
CA LEU A 647 -21.83 9.25 39.93
C LEU A 647 -22.71 8.15 40.54
N ARG A 648 -22.57 6.89 40.07
CA ARG A 648 -23.23 5.71 40.67
C ARG A 648 -22.75 5.44 42.09
N LEU A 649 -21.45 5.51 42.34
CA LEU A 649 -20.88 5.34 43.69
C LEU A 649 -21.34 6.44 44.64
N GLU A 650 -21.51 7.67 44.15
CA GLU A 650 -22.07 8.78 44.92
C GLU A 650 -23.53 8.55 45.33
N ALA A 651 -24.36 8.08 44.39
CA ALA A 651 -25.74 7.68 44.70
C ALA A 651 -25.78 6.51 45.70
N ALA A 652 -24.87 5.54 45.58
CA ALA A 652 -24.75 4.45 46.54
C ALA A 652 -24.37 4.97 47.94
N ALA A 653 -23.42 5.91 48.02
CA ALA A 653 -23.00 6.53 49.27
C ALA A 653 -24.13 7.35 49.91
N GLN A 654 -24.97 8.01 49.10
CA GLN A 654 -26.17 8.69 49.57
C GLN A 654 -27.20 7.70 50.12
N MET A 655 -27.52 6.64 49.38
CA MET A 655 -28.46 5.59 49.84
C MET A 655 -27.96 4.89 51.11
N LEU A 656 -26.64 4.69 51.26
CA LEU A 656 -26.06 4.12 52.48
C LEU A 656 -26.23 5.02 53.72
N ARG A 657 -26.35 6.34 53.53
CA ARG A 657 -26.56 7.34 54.60
C ARG A 657 -28.04 7.61 54.91
N GLU A 658 -28.87 7.62 53.87
CA GLU A 658 -30.26 8.10 53.96
C GLU A 658 -31.28 6.96 54.07
N THR A 659 -30.94 5.74 53.65
CA THR A 659 -31.87 4.60 53.61
C THR A 659 -31.36 3.39 54.38
N ASP A 660 -32.29 2.58 54.91
CA ASP A 660 -32.00 1.34 55.65
C ASP A 660 -31.77 0.11 54.74
N LEU A 661 -31.79 0.31 53.42
CA LEU A 661 -31.64 -0.76 52.42
C LEU A 661 -30.36 -1.56 52.60
N SER A 662 -30.38 -2.88 52.52
CA SER A 662 -29.16 -3.70 52.60
C SER A 662 -28.16 -3.37 51.49
N VAL A 663 -26.87 -3.68 51.70
CA VAL A 663 -25.82 -3.44 50.69
C VAL A 663 -26.12 -4.20 49.38
N SER A 664 -26.82 -5.33 49.46
CA SER A 664 -27.27 -6.09 48.29
C SER A 664 -28.39 -5.38 47.53
N GLU A 665 -29.36 -4.77 48.21
CA GLU A 665 -30.44 -4.01 47.58
C GLU A 665 -29.92 -2.70 46.95
N ILE A 666 -28.92 -2.06 47.56
CA ILE A 666 -28.25 -0.89 46.99
C ILE A 666 -27.47 -1.27 45.73
N LEU A 667 -26.84 -2.46 45.70
CA LEU A 667 -26.16 -2.97 44.51
C LEU A 667 -27.13 -3.10 43.32
N GLU A 668 -28.33 -3.65 43.55
CA GLU A 668 -29.38 -3.77 42.53
C GLU A 668 -29.84 -2.40 42.03
N LYS A 669 -29.99 -1.43 42.94
CA LYS A 669 -30.44 -0.06 42.58
C LYS A 669 -29.39 0.78 41.85
N VAL A 670 -28.11 0.48 42.02
CA VAL A 670 -26.98 1.24 41.42
C VAL A 670 -26.40 0.50 40.19
N ALA A 671 -27.00 -0.64 39.82
CA ALA A 671 -26.73 -1.37 38.59
C ALA A 671 -25.24 -1.74 38.39
N PHE A 672 -24.56 -2.14 39.46
CA PHE A 672 -23.21 -2.72 39.41
C PHE A 672 -23.26 -4.22 39.08
N SER A 673 -22.33 -4.70 38.26
CA SER A 673 -22.31 -6.08 37.76
C SER A 673 -21.97 -7.13 38.83
N SER A 674 -21.26 -6.77 39.89
CA SER A 674 -20.97 -7.69 40.99
C SER A 674 -20.71 -6.96 42.31
N SER A 675 -21.04 -7.64 43.43
CA SER A 675 -20.78 -7.13 44.78
C SER A 675 -19.30 -6.92 45.08
N GLY A 676 -18.41 -7.75 44.51
CA GLY A 676 -16.97 -7.63 44.69
C GLY A 676 -16.39 -6.40 43.99
N TYR A 677 -16.83 -6.14 42.75
CA TYR A 677 -16.43 -4.97 41.98
C TYR A 677 -16.98 -3.66 42.59
N PHE A 678 -18.22 -3.67 43.08
CA PHE A 678 -18.77 -2.52 43.79
C PHE A 678 -17.99 -2.21 45.08
N ALA A 679 -17.67 -3.22 45.89
CA ALA A 679 -16.94 -3.00 47.14
C ALA A 679 -15.52 -2.49 46.92
N SER A 680 -14.81 -2.97 45.90
CA SER A 680 -13.47 -2.48 45.56
C SER A 680 -13.50 -1.06 45.03
N CYS A 681 -14.41 -0.74 44.10
CA CYS A 681 -14.58 0.61 43.59
C CYS A 681 -15.04 1.60 44.67
N PHE A 682 -15.97 1.20 45.55
CA PHE A 682 -16.41 2.05 46.66
C PHE A 682 -15.28 2.30 47.66
N LYS A 683 -14.47 1.28 47.99
CA LYS A 683 -13.29 1.44 48.84
C LYS A 683 -12.22 2.33 48.19
N GLN A 684 -12.06 2.26 46.87
CA GLN A 684 -11.12 3.10 46.14
C GLN A 684 -11.52 4.59 46.17
N VAL A 685 -12.82 4.90 46.13
CA VAL A 685 -13.33 6.28 46.14
C VAL A 685 -13.50 6.83 47.57
N TYR A 686 -14.01 6.03 48.50
CA TYR A 686 -14.36 6.48 49.87
C TYR A 686 -13.38 5.99 50.95
N GLY A 687 -12.31 5.29 50.58
CA GLY A 687 -11.28 4.79 51.49
C GLY A 687 -11.71 3.60 52.36
N MET A 688 -12.99 3.26 52.40
CA MET A 688 -13.55 2.20 53.24
C MET A 688 -14.64 1.38 52.51
N PRO A 689 -14.86 0.10 52.86
CA PRO A 689 -15.92 -0.72 52.29
C PRO A 689 -17.33 -0.19 52.61
N PRO A 690 -18.34 -0.45 51.75
CA PRO A 690 -19.72 0.02 51.94
C PRO A 690 -20.34 -0.33 53.31
N LYS A 691 -20.05 -1.52 53.84
CA LYS A 691 -20.54 -1.98 55.16
C LYS A 691 -19.97 -1.16 56.32
N GLU A 692 -18.70 -0.77 56.23
CA GLU A 692 -18.05 0.10 57.23
C GLU A 692 -18.53 1.55 57.08
N TYR A 693 -18.68 2.02 55.84
CA TYR A 693 -19.19 3.35 55.54
C TYR A 693 -20.58 3.61 56.15
N ARG A 694 -21.46 2.61 56.15
CA ARG A 694 -22.75 2.71 56.85
C ARG A 694 -22.58 2.79 58.37
N LYS A 695 -21.74 1.96 58.97
CA LYS A 695 -21.54 1.94 60.44
C LYS A 695 -21.07 3.31 60.94
N VAL A 696 -20.06 3.89 60.30
CA VAL A 696 -19.48 5.20 60.66
C VAL A 696 -20.52 6.32 60.57
N ASN A 697 -21.38 6.31 59.54
CA ASN A 697 -22.42 7.33 59.36
C ASN A 697 -23.70 7.08 60.19
N SER A 698 -24.00 5.83 60.58
CA SER A 698 -25.14 5.51 61.45
C SER A 698 -24.91 5.95 62.91
N THR A 699 -23.67 5.90 63.40
CA THR A 699 -23.28 6.40 64.73
C THR A 699 -23.38 7.92 64.88
N GLY A 700 -23.35 8.66 63.76
CA GLY A 700 -23.56 10.12 63.77
C GLY A 700 -25.02 10.56 63.96
N LYS A 701 -26.01 9.72 63.61
CA LYS A 701 -27.45 10.02 63.78
C LYS A 701 -27.99 9.77 65.20
N SER A 702 -27.22 9.12 66.08
CA SER A 702 -27.59 8.91 67.49
C SER A 702 -27.14 10.07 68.41
N MET A 703 -26.44 11.07 67.87
CA MET A 703 -25.95 12.25 68.61
C MET A 703 -26.49 13.58 68.05
N SER A 704 -27.64 13.54 67.35
CA SER A 704 -28.38 14.76 66.95
C SER A 704 -29.76 14.79 67.60
#